data_AF-A0A7C1XKZ8-F1
#
_entry.id   AF-A0A7C1XKZ8-F1
#
_cell.length_a   1.000
_cell.length_b   1.000
_cell.length_c   1.000
_cell.angle_alpha   90.00
_cell.angle_beta   90.00
_cell.angle_gamma   90.00
#
_symmetry.space_group_name_H-M   'P 1'
#
loop_
_entity.id
_entity.type
_entity.pdbx_description
1 polymer ?
#
loop_
_entity_poly.entity_id
_entity_poly.type
_entity_poly.pdbx_seq_one_letter_code
_entity_poly.pdbx_strand_id
1 'polypeptide(L)'
;MKIIAQNYGSGELEMLEVPMITSRSGLLVETAASLVSVGTEKAMIDVAKKSLLGKALARPDWVRQVIDKVKTEGLMEAWRQSKARLDMPVPLGYSCAGTVREVNGTGGDFRAGDRVACSGSGYASHAEWNVVPPNLCVKIPGNVSFEDASYVALGGIAMEAVRLAAPEFGHRVGVIGLGLLGQLAVQILRTAGCHVIGIDISAEKCELALKNGAEAAAVAGRDDPVALASAFSGHDGLDAVVILASVDSDEPLVQAAAMCRERGRIIAGGLTGLNIPRQAFFEKELHFAVSRAWGPGMFDPDYEERGIKYPLAYARWTAQRNMEEFLRMVSLGRIDLSGITTHRFPFEKALDAYRLILSGREPAIGVVLHYPEQDAASAGRAVKVLRTAPGRRPKGGKVSAGLIGAGLFARGTLLPAMKNVPDLALVGVASSRGLSARNVSDAHGFSYATSDYREILNDDGIDIVFVLTRHDSHKKFVCEALRAGKAVFVEKPLCINRDELKEIVETYLSLINGGSPPFLAVGFNRRFAPATRHCIEFIGPSRTSSVVQIRCNAGYIPAESWVHRRDEGGGRIIGEVCHFVDLAQAITGGTPVRVFASCADSPGGLRDNVVVSIKMDNGSVASITYASNGDKSFPREEVEVFAGGSVCVIENFRSVHLVSSGKRKTKRSLEVDRGYVDEIRAVCSALAGGAPSPIGFASLVATTVTTFAIEESITTGEAVEIDLDEWGLA
;
A
#
# COMPACT_ATOMS: atom_id res chain seq x y z
N MET A 1 -20.29 6.60 -1.33
CA MET A 1 -20.42 5.43 -0.45
C MET A 1 -19.96 5.80 0.95
N LYS A 2 -20.53 5.19 1.98
CA LYS A 2 -20.13 5.35 3.38
C LYS A 2 -19.14 4.26 3.78
N ILE A 3 -18.15 4.64 4.59
CA ILE A 3 -17.12 3.74 5.14
C ILE A 3 -16.77 4.13 6.57
N ILE A 4 -16.50 3.15 7.43
CA ILE A 4 -15.94 3.39 8.76
C ILE A 4 -14.42 3.43 8.67
N ALA A 5 -13.82 4.53 9.14
CA ALA A 5 -12.38 4.68 9.16
C ALA A 5 -11.89 5.28 10.49
N GLN A 6 -10.72 4.83 10.90
CA GLN A 6 -9.99 5.33 12.06
C GLN A 6 -8.89 6.28 11.60
N ASN A 7 -8.92 7.52 12.08
CA ASN A 7 -7.82 8.45 11.88
C ASN A 7 -6.75 8.20 12.94
N TYR A 8 -5.53 7.86 12.53
CA TYR A 8 -4.40 7.63 13.46
C TYR A 8 -3.74 8.94 13.90
N GLY A 9 -3.95 10.05 13.20
CA GLY A 9 -3.51 11.39 13.60
C GLY A 9 -4.35 11.91 14.76
N SER A 10 -5.67 12.03 14.57
CA SER A 10 -6.60 12.56 15.59
C SER A 10 -7.04 11.53 16.63
N GLY A 11 -7.01 10.24 16.31
CA GLY A 11 -7.57 9.18 17.17
C GLY A 11 -9.10 9.04 17.05
N GLU A 12 -9.74 9.80 16.16
CA GLU A 12 -11.19 9.77 15.95
C GLU A 12 -11.63 8.62 15.03
N LEU A 13 -12.74 8.01 15.40
CA LEU A 13 -13.43 6.98 14.63
C LEU A 13 -14.65 7.64 13.95
N GLU A 14 -14.68 7.58 12.62
CA GLU A 14 -15.66 8.33 11.83
C GLU A 14 -16.34 7.46 10.79
N MET A 15 -17.59 7.82 10.47
CA MET A 15 -18.27 7.37 9.26
C MET A 15 -18.09 8.42 8.18
N LEU A 16 -17.28 8.10 7.18
CA LEU A 16 -16.92 8.99 6.11
C LEU A 16 -17.76 8.72 4.87
N GLU A 17 -18.25 9.77 4.23
CA GLU A 17 -18.74 9.68 2.86
C GLU A 17 -17.56 9.86 1.89
N VAL A 18 -17.35 8.87 1.02
CA VAL A 18 -16.25 8.82 0.06
C VAL A 18 -16.77 8.54 -1.36
N PRO A 19 -16.05 8.93 -2.42
CA PRO A 19 -16.42 8.57 -3.79
C PRO A 19 -16.50 7.06 -3.96
N MET A 20 -17.31 6.61 -4.92
CA MET A 20 -17.52 5.18 -5.19
C MET A 20 -16.19 4.49 -5.52
N ILE A 21 -15.76 3.45 -4.80
CA ILE A 21 -14.53 2.72 -5.14
C ILE A 21 -14.58 2.13 -6.56
N THR A 22 -13.46 2.18 -7.28
CA THR A 22 -13.29 1.59 -8.63
C THR A 22 -11.97 0.84 -8.70
N SER A 23 -11.86 -0.17 -9.57
CA SER A 23 -10.60 -0.90 -9.76
C SER A 23 -10.51 -1.54 -11.14
N ARG A 24 -9.28 -1.75 -11.63
CA ARG A 24 -9.01 -2.52 -12.86
C ARG A 24 -9.14 -4.04 -12.64
N SER A 25 -8.99 -4.50 -11.40
CA SER A 25 -9.04 -5.92 -11.02
C SER A 25 -9.82 -6.14 -9.72
N GLY A 26 -10.37 -7.34 -9.56
CA GLY A 26 -11.11 -7.77 -8.38
C GLY A 26 -12.64 -7.73 -8.57
N LEU A 27 -13.36 -8.05 -7.50
CA LEU A 27 -14.82 -8.10 -7.49
C LEU A 27 -15.34 -6.84 -6.79
N LEU A 28 -16.21 -6.08 -7.45
CA LEU A 28 -16.98 -5.03 -6.79
C LEU A 28 -18.16 -5.70 -6.07
N VAL A 29 -18.14 -5.67 -4.75
CA VAL A 29 -19.13 -6.30 -3.88
C VAL A 29 -19.94 -5.23 -3.19
N GLU A 30 -21.26 -5.27 -3.37
CA GLU A 30 -22.20 -4.52 -2.54
C GLU A 30 -22.38 -5.28 -1.22
N THR A 31 -21.98 -4.65 -0.12
CA THR A 31 -21.99 -5.29 1.20
C THR A 31 -23.43 -5.37 1.72
N ALA A 32 -23.85 -6.55 2.15
CA ALA A 32 -25.13 -6.78 2.82
C ALA A 32 -24.97 -6.95 4.34
N ALA A 33 -23.86 -7.55 4.77
CA ALA A 33 -23.51 -7.70 6.18
C ALA A 33 -21.99 -7.66 6.38
N SER A 34 -21.54 -7.16 7.54
CA SER A 34 -20.13 -7.25 7.95
C SER A 34 -20.01 -7.52 9.44
N LEU A 35 -18.94 -8.21 9.83
CA LEU A 35 -18.73 -8.64 11.21
C LEU A 35 -17.62 -7.82 11.86
N VAL A 36 -17.94 -7.16 12.97
CA VAL A 36 -16.96 -6.40 13.76
C VAL A 36 -16.16 -7.36 14.62
N SER A 37 -14.84 -7.33 14.45
CA SER A 37 -13.91 -8.10 15.25
C SER A 37 -13.51 -7.32 16.50
N VAL A 38 -14.28 -7.49 17.57
CA VAL A 38 -14.12 -6.78 18.85
C VAL A 38 -12.66 -6.71 19.32
N GLY A 39 -11.92 -7.83 19.32
CA GLY A 39 -10.53 -7.86 19.79
C GLY A 39 -9.59 -7.01 18.92
N THR A 40 -9.44 -7.39 17.65
CA THR A 40 -8.51 -6.74 16.70
C THR A 40 -8.83 -5.26 16.49
N GLU A 41 -10.10 -4.91 16.31
CA GLU A 41 -10.48 -3.53 16.01
C GLU A 41 -10.38 -2.62 17.23
N LYS A 42 -10.70 -3.12 18.42
CA LYS A 42 -10.42 -2.40 19.67
C LYS A 42 -8.92 -2.13 19.82
N ALA A 43 -8.05 -3.11 19.55
CA ALA A 43 -6.60 -2.90 19.61
C ALA A 43 -6.13 -1.83 18.62
N MET A 44 -6.67 -1.79 17.40
CA MET A 44 -6.38 -0.73 16.42
C MET A 44 -6.81 0.65 16.92
N ILE A 45 -8.01 0.76 17.47
CA ILE A 45 -8.55 2.02 18.03
C ILE A 45 -7.74 2.48 19.25
N ASP A 46 -7.39 1.57 20.16
CA ASP A 46 -6.61 1.88 21.36
C ASP A 46 -5.21 2.40 21.00
N VAL A 47 -4.56 1.82 19.96
CA VAL A 47 -3.30 2.36 19.42
C VAL A 47 -3.51 3.74 18.80
N ALA A 48 -4.59 3.96 18.06
CA ALA A 48 -4.88 5.25 17.44
C ALA A 48 -5.12 6.37 18.47
N LYS A 49 -5.69 6.05 19.64
CA LYS A 49 -5.92 6.99 20.75
C LYS A 49 -4.67 7.35 21.56
N LYS A 50 -3.57 6.57 21.45
CA LYS A 50 -2.33 6.87 22.18
C LYS A 50 -1.69 8.19 21.68
N SER A 51 -0.97 8.86 22.57
CA SER A 51 -0.10 9.99 22.20
C SER A 51 0.97 9.55 21.18
N LEU A 52 1.64 10.49 20.50
CA LEU A 52 2.73 10.15 19.57
C LEU A 52 3.82 9.29 20.23
N LEU A 53 4.16 9.58 21.49
CA LEU A 53 5.10 8.75 22.27
C LEU A 53 4.52 7.36 22.56
N GLY A 54 3.24 7.27 22.93
CA GLY A 54 2.57 5.99 23.14
C GLY A 54 2.45 5.14 21.86
N LYS A 55 2.25 5.79 20.70
CA LYS A 55 2.27 5.14 19.37
C LYS A 55 3.67 4.63 19.03
N ALA A 56 4.70 5.45 19.30
CA ALA A 56 6.10 5.08 19.09
C ALA A 56 6.50 3.86 19.94
N LEU A 57 6.08 3.81 21.21
CA LEU A 57 6.31 2.66 22.09
C LEU A 57 5.55 1.41 21.64
N ALA A 58 4.31 1.56 21.14
CA ALA A 58 3.51 0.45 20.65
C ALA A 58 3.99 -0.10 19.29
N ARG A 59 4.71 0.70 18.50
CA ARG A 59 5.22 0.37 17.16
C ARG A 59 6.70 0.73 17.03
N PRO A 60 7.61 0.03 17.74
CA PRO A 60 9.04 0.31 17.68
C PRO A 60 9.63 0.09 16.28
N ASP A 61 9.00 -0.76 15.46
CA ASP A 61 9.31 -0.96 14.05
C ASP A 61 9.10 0.32 13.22
N TRP A 62 8.00 1.05 13.45
CA TRP A 62 7.74 2.33 12.79
C TRP A 62 8.76 3.39 13.22
N VAL A 63 9.12 3.43 14.50
CA VAL A 63 10.14 4.36 15.01
C VAL A 63 11.48 4.14 14.31
N ARG A 64 11.89 2.87 14.14
CA ARG A 64 13.12 2.53 13.43
C ARG A 64 13.09 3.02 11.98
N GLN A 65 11.97 2.82 11.27
CA GLN A 65 11.79 3.35 9.91
C GLN A 65 11.89 4.88 9.85
N VAL A 66 11.34 5.60 10.83
CA VAL A 66 11.45 7.06 10.89
C VAL A 66 12.90 7.48 11.15
N ILE A 67 13.60 6.86 12.10
CA ILE A 67 15.01 7.15 12.40
C ILE A 67 15.89 6.94 11.16
N ASP A 68 15.68 5.83 10.44
CA ASP A 68 16.44 5.54 9.22
C ASP A 68 16.16 6.58 8.12
N LYS A 69 14.92 7.07 8.03
CA LYS A 69 14.55 8.17 7.12
C LYS A 69 15.16 9.52 7.53
N VAL A 70 15.21 9.83 8.83
CA VAL A 70 15.85 11.06 9.33
C VAL A 70 17.32 11.11 8.93
N LYS A 71 18.03 9.97 9.00
CA LYS A 71 19.44 9.87 8.62
C LYS A 71 19.68 10.07 7.12
N THR A 72 18.75 9.62 6.28
CA THR A 72 18.88 9.62 4.81
C THR A 72 18.36 10.91 4.15
N GLU A 73 17.19 11.38 4.58
CA GLU A 73 16.42 12.44 3.92
C GLU A 73 16.32 13.72 4.75
N GLY A 74 16.80 13.69 6.00
CA GLY A 74 16.72 14.78 6.95
C GLY A 74 15.46 14.74 7.81
N LEU A 75 15.51 15.45 8.94
CA LEU A 75 14.47 15.40 9.98
C LEU A 75 13.09 15.85 9.47
N MET A 76 13.03 16.94 8.71
CA MET A 76 11.78 17.52 8.25
C MET A 76 11.05 16.66 7.23
N GLU A 77 11.76 16.05 6.27
CA GLU A 77 11.16 15.19 5.25
C GLU A 77 10.67 13.87 5.85
N ALA A 78 11.48 13.27 6.73
CA ALA A 78 11.08 12.08 7.48
C ALA A 78 9.84 12.36 8.34
N TRP A 79 9.77 13.53 8.99
CA TRP A 79 8.61 13.97 9.74
C TRP A 79 7.38 14.16 8.85
N ARG A 80 7.49 14.85 7.72
CA ARG A 80 6.38 15.08 6.77
C ARG A 80 5.79 13.77 6.26
N GLN A 81 6.62 12.84 5.81
CA GLN A 81 6.15 11.54 5.31
C GLN A 81 5.53 10.67 6.42
N SER A 82 6.09 10.72 7.63
CA SER A 82 5.55 9.99 8.79
C SER A 82 4.20 10.55 9.21
N LYS A 83 4.08 11.88 9.24
CA LYS A 83 2.82 12.57 9.50
C LYS A 83 1.78 12.24 8.41
N ALA A 84 2.15 12.26 7.13
CA ALA A 84 1.25 11.91 6.03
C ALA A 84 0.74 10.45 6.10
N ARG A 85 1.51 9.53 6.69
CA ARG A 85 1.06 8.16 6.97
C ARG A 85 0.09 8.09 8.15
N LEU A 86 0.34 8.85 9.22
CA LEU A 86 -0.53 8.89 10.40
C LEU A 86 -1.86 9.59 10.12
N ASP A 87 -1.84 10.65 9.31
CA ASP A 87 -3.02 11.41 8.92
C ASP A 87 -3.90 10.65 7.90
N MET A 88 -3.49 9.46 7.45
CA MET A 88 -4.30 8.63 6.56
C MET A 88 -5.35 7.86 7.38
N PRO A 89 -6.66 8.06 7.12
CA PRO A 89 -7.68 7.24 7.72
C PRO A 89 -7.50 5.78 7.28
N VAL A 90 -7.49 4.86 8.24
CA VAL A 90 -7.42 3.42 8.02
C VAL A 90 -8.83 2.86 8.07
N PRO A 91 -9.33 2.22 7.00
CA PRO A 91 -10.65 1.62 7.03
C PRO A 91 -10.69 0.47 8.04
N LEU A 92 -11.77 0.38 8.81
CA LEU A 92 -11.99 -0.75 9.73
C LEU A 92 -12.70 -1.90 9.01
N GLY A 93 -12.65 -3.09 9.62
CA GLY A 93 -13.24 -4.31 9.09
C GLY A 93 -12.33 -5.07 8.12
N TYR A 94 -12.51 -6.39 8.14
CA TYR A 94 -11.78 -7.33 7.29
C TYR A 94 -12.59 -8.59 6.95
N SER A 95 -13.91 -8.58 7.24
CA SER A 95 -14.82 -9.71 7.01
C SER A 95 -16.22 -9.19 6.68
N CYS A 96 -16.69 -9.47 5.47
CA CYS A 96 -18.02 -9.05 5.03
C CYS A 96 -18.65 -10.05 4.07
N ALA A 97 -19.94 -9.88 3.79
CA ALA A 97 -20.69 -10.68 2.85
C ALA A 97 -21.65 -9.80 2.04
N GLY A 98 -21.84 -10.14 0.78
CA GLY A 98 -22.56 -9.29 -0.15
C GLY A 98 -22.77 -9.91 -1.52
N THR A 99 -23.19 -9.07 -2.47
CA THR A 99 -23.47 -9.49 -3.84
C THR A 99 -22.43 -8.89 -4.79
N VAL A 100 -21.86 -9.71 -5.66
CA VAL A 100 -20.97 -9.22 -6.73
C VAL A 100 -21.79 -8.40 -7.71
N ARG A 101 -21.44 -7.14 -7.90
CA ARG A 101 -22.06 -6.27 -8.90
C ARG A 101 -21.25 -6.14 -10.18
N GLU A 102 -19.93 -6.19 -10.06
CA GLU A 102 -19.01 -6.15 -11.20
C GLU A 102 -17.82 -7.08 -10.98
N VAL A 103 -17.34 -7.67 -12.07
CA VAL A 103 -16.12 -8.48 -12.11
C VAL A 103 -15.11 -7.76 -12.98
N ASN A 104 -14.05 -7.24 -12.36
CA ASN A 104 -13.01 -6.47 -13.03
C ASN A 104 -11.77 -7.36 -13.25
N GLY A 105 -11.27 -7.41 -14.49
CA GLY A 105 -10.10 -8.21 -14.86
C GLY A 105 -10.32 -9.72 -14.71
N THR A 106 -9.32 -10.43 -14.18
CA THR A 106 -9.41 -11.88 -13.93
C THR A 106 -10.26 -12.16 -12.69
N GLY A 107 -11.55 -12.41 -12.91
CA GLY A 107 -12.52 -12.68 -11.85
C GLY A 107 -12.56 -14.10 -11.29
N GLY A 108 -11.67 -14.99 -11.74
CA GLY A 108 -11.78 -16.42 -11.43
C GLY A 108 -13.14 -16.99 -11.83
N ASP A 109 -13.77 -17.73 -10.91
CA ASP A 109 -15.07 -18.40 -11.14
C ASP A 109 -16.30 -17.54 -10.75
N PHE A 110 -16.10 -16.25 -10.47
CA PHE A 110 -17.15 -15.34 -9.99
C PHE A 110 -17.87 -14.62 -11.13
N ARG A 111 -19.15 -14.31 -10.93
CA ARG A 111 -20.01 -13.58 -11.87
C ARG A 111 -20.83 -12.51 -11.14
N ALA A 112 -21.26 -11.47 -11.86
CA ALA A 112 -22.22 -10.52 -11.33
C ALA A 112 -23.51 -11.25 -10.90
N GLY A 113 -24.03 -10.89 -9.73
CA GLY A 113 -25.15 -11.57 -9.06
C GLY A 113 -24.74 -12.68 -8.08
N ASP A 114 -23.48 -13.14 -8.10
CA ASP A 114 -23.02 -14.14 -7.13
C ASP A 114 -23.08 -13.58 -5.70
N ARG A 115 -23.59 -14.39 -4.77
CA ARG A 115 -23.51 -14.15 -3.32
C ARG A 115 -22.12 -14.57 -2.84
N VAL A 116 -21.37 -13.65 -2.25
CA VAL A 116 -19.98 -13.87 -1.84
C VAL A 116 -19.71 -13.42 -0.42
N ALA A 117 -18.86 -14.18 0.26
CA ALA A 117 -18.24 -13.79 1.52
C ALA A 117 -16.77 -13.42 1.25
N CYS A 118 -16.31 -12.37 1.89
CA CYS A 118 -15.05 -11.69 1.59
C CYS A 118 -14.21 -11.53 2.84
N SER A 119 -12.89 -11.62 2.68
CA SER A 119 -11.90 -11.33 3.72
C SER A 119 -10.85 -10.31 3.26
N GLY A 120 -10.03 -9.84 4.20
CA GLY A 120 -8.84 -9.05 3.91
C GLY A 120 -8.89 -7.64 4.49
N SER A 121 -7.89 -7.30 5.31
CA SER A 121 -7.73 -5.95 5.84
C SER A 121 -7.47 -4.95 4.73
N GLY A 122 -8.33 -3.92 4.63
CA GLY A 122 -8.29 -2.94 3.55
C GLY A 122 -8.95 -3.40 2.23
N TYR A 123 -9.51 -4.61 2.20
CA TYR A 123 -10.32 -5.13 1.08
C TYR A 123 -11.78 -5.34 1.50
N ALA A 124 -12.04 -6.09 2.57
CA ALA A 124 -13.37 -6.43 3.09
C ALA A 124 -13.73 -5.53 4.29
N SER A 125 -13.72 -4.22 4.08
CA SER A 125 -13.93 -3.22 5.12
C SER A 125 -15.42 -3.02 5.46
N HIS A 126 -15.68 -2.39 6.61
CA HIS A 126 -17.00 -1.89 7.02
C HIS A 126 -17.41 -0.71 6.14
N ALA A 127 -17.86 -1.03 4.93
CA ALA A 127 -18.20 -0.10 3.88
C ALA A 127 -19.38 -0.64 3.08
N GLU A 128 -20.21 0.25 2.53
CA GLU A 128 -21.34 -0.13 1.66
C GLU A 128 -20.88 -0.94 0.43
N TRP A 129 -19.64 -0.71 -0.02
CA TRP A 129 -19.07 -1.32 -1.21
C TRP A 129 -17.61 -1.63 -0.99
N ASN A 130 -17.16 -2.77 -1.50
CA ASN A 130 -15.78 -3.22 -1.39
C ASN A 130 -15.28 -3.69 -2.76
N VAL A 131 -13.99 -3.47 -3.06
CA VAL A 131 -13.31 -4.17 -4.16
C VAL A 131 -12.40 -5.21 -3.54
N VAL A 132 -12.72 -6.48 -3.78
CA VAL A 132 -12.03 -7.60 -3.14
C VAL A 132 -11.42 -8.51 -4.20
N PRO A 133 -10.12 -8.84 -4.10
CA PRO A 133 -9.51 -9.81 -4.99
C PRO A 133 -10.18 -11.19 -4.91
N PRO A 134 -10.23 -11.95 -6.02
CA PRO A 134 -11.03 -13.19 -6.09
C PRO A 134 -10.56 -14.28 -5.12
N ASN A 135 -9.27 -14.36 -4.80
CA ASN A 135 -8.73 -15.35 -3.85
C ASN A 135 -9.04 -15.03 -2.39
N LEU A 136 -9.59 -13.84 -2.10
CA LEU A 136 -10.09 -13.45 -0.79
C LEU A 136 -11.62 -13.53 -0.71
N CYS A 137 -12.27 -14.05 -1.75
CA CYS A 137 -13.71 -14.25 -1.85
C CYS A 137 -14.06 -15.73 -1.91
N VAL A 138 -15.24 -16.10 -1.41
CA VAL A 138 -15.83 -17.44 -1.53
C VAL A 138 -17.32 -17.32 -1.81
N LYS A 139 -17.90 -18.27 -2.58
CA LYS A 139 -19.34 -18.26 -2.85
C LYS A 139 -20.12 -18.69 -1.60
N ILE A 140 -21.24 -18.02 -1.36
CA ILE A 140 -22.14 -18.32 -0.23
C ILE A 140 -23.09 -19.45 -0.64
N PRO A 141 -23.17 -20.57 0.10
CA PRO A 141 -24.18 -21.60 -0.13
C PRO A 141 -25.60 -21.04 -0.05
N GLY A 142 -26.53 -21.58 -0.86
CA GLY A 142 -27.89 -21.04 -0.98
C GLY A 142 -28.66 -20.94 0.35
N ASN A 143 -28.39 -21.84 1.29
CA ASN A 143 -29.04 -21.89 2.61
C ASN A 143 -28.32 -21.10 3.71
N VAL A 144 -27.20 -20.42 3.42
CA VAL A 144 -26.47 -19.59 4.39
C VAL A 144 -26.86 -18.12 4.18
N SER A 145 -27.17 -17.40 5.26
CA SER A 145 -27.52 -15.97 5.19
C SER A 145 -26.29 -15.08 4.94
N PHE A 146 -26.48 -13.81 4.55
CA PHE A 146 -25.35 -12.86 4.49
C PHE A 146 -24.76 -12.58 5.87
N GLU A 147 -25.60 -12.54 6.92
CA GLU A 147 -25.16 -12.37 8.31
C GLU A 147 -24.17 -13.47 8.71
N ASP A 148 -24.58 -14.73 8.55
CA ASP A 148 -23.75 -15.88 8.88
C ASP A 148 -22.48 -15.93 8.02
N ALA A 149 -22.62 -15.64 6.72
CA ALA A 149 -21.49 -15.59 5.81
C ALA A 149 -20.47 -14.49 6.17
N SER A 150 -20.89 -13.41 6.86
CA SER A 150 -19.96 -12.34 7.27
C SER A 150 -18.91 -12.80 8.29
N TYR A 151 -19.08 -13.98 8.91
CA TYR A 151 -18.10 -14.60 9.82
C TYR A 151 -16.89 -15.22 9.11
N VAL A 152 -16.87 -15.23 7.78
CA VAL A 152 -15.95 -16.05 6.98
C VAL A 152 -14.47 -15.85 7.31
N ALA A 153 -13.98 -14.62 7.51
CA ALA A 153 -12.56 -14.40 7.79
C ALA A 153 -12.19 -14.92 9.19
N LEU A 154 -13.07 -14.72 10.17
CA LEU A 154 -12.86 -15.16 11.56
C LEU A 154 -12.98 -16.69 11.67
N GLY A 155 -13.93 -17.28 10.96
CA GLY A 155 -14.02 -18.72 10.76
C GLY A 155 -12.75 -19.28 10.13
N GLY A 156 -12.22 -18.62 9.10
CA GLY A 156 -10.94 -18.96 8.49
C GLY A 156 -9.77 -18.90 9.47
N ILE A 157 -9.71 -17.90 10.36
CA ILE A 157 -8.68 -17.79 11.41
C ILE A 157 -8.75 -18.97 12.38
N ALA A 158 -9.96 -19.28 12.87
CA ALA A 158 -10.17 -20.42 13.75
C ALA A 158 -9.82 -21.76 13.05
N MET A 159 -10.21 -21.92 11.78
CA MET A 159 -9.88 -23.08 10.96
C MET A 159 -8.37 -23.29 10.83
N GLU A 160 -7.60 -22.25 10.52
CA GLU A 160 -6.15 -22.35 10.39
C GLU A 160 -5.50 -22.75 11.72
N ALA A 161 -5.91 -22.12 12.83
CA ALA A 161 -5.38 -22.44 14.14
C ALA A 161 -5.66 -23.91 14.53
N VAL A 162 -6.87 -24.40 14.25
CA VAL A 162 -7.25 -25.80 14.48
C VAL A 162 -6.46 -26.73 13.55
N ARG A 163 -6.25 -26.40 12.28
CA ARG A 163 -5.47 -27.26 11.37
C ARG A 163 -4.02 -27.43 11.82
N LEU A 164 -3.38 -26.37 12.30
CA LEU A 164 -2.01 -26.45 12.80
C LEU A 164 -1.91 -27.31 14.06
N ALA A 165 -2.98 -27.35 14.86
CA ALA A 165 -3.08 -28.26 16.01
C ALA A 165 -3.13 -29.73 15.59
N ALA A 166 -3.37 -30.02 14.30
CA ALA A 166 -3.48 -31.35 13.72
C ALA A 166 -4.39 -32.29 14.53
N PRO A 167 -5.67 -31.92 14.71
CA PRO A 167 -6.63 -32.74 15.44
C PRO A 167 -6.82 -34.09 14.75
N GLU A 168 -6.84 -35.15 15.55
CA GLU A 168 -7.29 -36.47 15.14
C GLU A 168 -8.55 -36.83 15.92
N PHE A 169 -9.30 -37.79 15.40
CA PHE A 169 -10.53 -38.26 16.03
C PHE A 169 -10.22 -38.80 17.44
N GLY A 170 -10.94 -38.31 18.44
CA GLY A 170 -10.74 -38.66 19.84
C GLY A 170 -9.65 -37.85 20.58
N HIS A 171 -8.94 -36.95 19.90
CA HIS A 171 -7.98 -36.07 20.60
C HIS A 171 -8.66 -35.19 21.65
N ARG A 172 -7.96 -34.94 22.75
CA ARG A 172 -8.36 -34.02 23.82
C ARG A 172 -7.67 -32.68 23.61
N VAL A 173 -8.44 -31.62 23.38
CA VAL A 173 -7.92 -30.32 22.97
C VAL A 173 -8.40 -29.22 23.91
N GLY A 174 -7.47 -28.38 24.36
CA GLY A 174 -7.78 -27.17 25.14
C GLY A 174 -7.89 -25.93 24.27
N VAL A 175 -8.85 -25.05 24.56
CA VAL A 175 -8.98 -23.74 23.91
C VAL A 175 -8.86 -22.63 24.96
N ILE A 176 -7.78 -21.85 24.91
CA ILE A 176 -7.56 -20.70 25.80
C ILE A 176 -8.03 -19.42 25.11
N GLY A 177 -8.96 -18.70 25.73
CA GLY A 177 -9.61 -17.51 25.18
C GLY A 177 -10.89 -17.88 24.43
N LEU A 178 -12.02 -17.83 25.12
CA LEU A 178 -13.36 -18.18 24.63
C LEU A 178 -14.15 -16.97 24.13
N GLY A 179 -13.44 -15.98 23.58
CA GLY A 179 -14.04 -14.94 22.75
C GLY A 179 -14.56 -15.51 21.42
N LEU A 180 -14.87 -14.65 20.45
CA LEU A 180 -15.46 -15.04 19.17
C LEU A 180 -14.69 -16.18 18.46
N LEU A 181 -13.37 -16.05 18.30
CA LEU A 181 -12.55 -17.10 17.68
C LEU A 181 -12.56 -18.40 18.49
N GLY A 182 -12.52 -18.30 19.83
CA GLY A 182 -12.56 -19.46 20.72
C GLY A 182 -13.87 -20.23 20.62
N GLN A 183 -15.00 -19.53 20.58
CA GLN A 183 -16.32 -20.15 20.38
C GLN A 183 -16.40 -20.89 19.04
N LEU A 184 -15.85 -20.32 17.97
CA LEU A 184 -15.77 -20.99 16.67
C LEU A 184 -14.84 -22.21 16.72
N ALA A 185 -13.67 -22.08 17.34
CA ALA A 185 -12.69 -23.17 17.45
C ALA A 185 -13.24 -24.37 18.24
N VAL A 186 -14.00 -24.14 19.32
CA VAL A 186 -14.69 -25.19 20.08
C VAL A 186 -15.63 -25.99 19.17
N GLN A 187 -16.47 -25.32 18.39
CA GLN A 187 -17.40 -26.00 17.47
C GLN A 187 -16.68 -26.75 16.35
N ILE A 188 -15.60 -26.18 15.81
CA ILE A 188 -14.78 -26.81 14.75
C ILE A 188 -14.12 -28.08 15.29
N LEU A 189 -13.48 -28.02 16.47
CA LEU A 189 -12.81 -29.16 17.10
C LEU A 189 -13.81 -30.28 17.44
N ARG A 190 -14.96 -29.93 18.00
CA ARG A 190 -16.06 -30.89 18.22
C ARG A 190 -16.49 -31.55 16.91
N THR A 191 -16.65 -30.78 15.84
CA THR A 191 -17.01 -31.31 14.51
C THR A 191 -15.93 -32.21 13.92
N ALA A 192 -14.65 -31.97 14.26
CA ALA A 192 -13.53 -32.84 13.92
C ALA A 192 -13.48 -34.14 14.75
N GLY A 193 -14.38 -34.31 15.72
CA GLY A 193 -14.44 -35.47 16.60
C GLY A 193 -13.49 -35.40 17.80
N CYS A 194 -13.03 -34.20 18.17
CA CYS A 194 -12.23 -34.00 19.36
C CYS A 194 -13.09 -33.77 20.62
N HIS A 195 -12.51 -34.10 21.76
CA HIS A 195 -13.00 -33.79 23.10
C HIS A 195 -12.41 -32.45 23.54
N VAL A 196 -13.25 -31.45 23.86
CA VAL A 196 -12.79 -30.06 24.00
C VAL A 196 -13.02 -29.53 25.41
N ILE A 197 -12.00 -28.88 25.98
CA ILE A 197 -12.17 -28.02 27.16
C ILE A 197 -11.90 -26.56 26.84
N GLY A 198 -12.65 -25.65 27.47
CA GLY A 198 -12.52 -24.22 27.28
C GLY A 198 -11.94 -23.50 28.49
N ILE A 199 -11.11 -22.49 28.28
CA ILE A 199 -10.53 -21.66 29.34
C ILE A 199 -10.72 -20.18 29.00
N ASP A 200 -11.36 -19.41 29.88
CA ASP A 200 -11.47 -17.95 29.76
C ASP A 200 -11.56 -17.31 31.15
N ILE A 201 -11.32 -16.00 31.24
CA ILE A 201 -11.52 -15.23 32.48
C ILE A 201 -13.01 -14.93 32.74
N SER A 202 -13.86 -15.03 31.71
CA SER A 202 -15.30 -14.75 31.78
C SER A 202 -16.10 -16.03 31.95
N ALA A 203 -16.84 -16.13 33.07
CA ALA A 203 -17.76 -17.22 33.33
C ALA A 203 -18.83 -17.37 32.24
N GLU A 204 -19.37 -16.26 31.74
CA GLU A 204 -20.39 -16.22 30.69
C GLU A 204 -19.88 -16.84 29.37
N LYS A 205 -18.61 -16.59 29.03
CA LYS A 205 -17.98 -17.19 27.84
C LYS A 205 -17.69 -18.68 28.02
N CYS A 206 -17.33 -19.10 29.23
CA CYS A 206 -17.18 -20.51 29.59
C CYS A 206 -18.53 -21.25 29.45
N GLU A 207 -19.61 -20.67 29.96
CA GLU A 207 -20.97 -21.23 29.81
C GLU A 207 -21.41 -21.31 28.34
N LEU A 208 -21.08 -20.29 27.53
CA LEU A 208 -21.35 -20.32 26.11
C LEU A 208 -20.52 -21.41 25.40
N ALA A 209 -19.27 -21.62 25.78
CA ALA A 209 -18.44 -22.68 25.21
C ALA A 209 -19.00 -24.07 25.51
N LEU A 210 -19.53 -24.30 26.73
CA LEU A 210 -20.23 -25.53 27.07
C LEU A 210 -21.46 -25.75 26.18
N LYS A 211 -22.27 -24.71 25.96
CA LYS A 211 -23.43 -24.77 25.03
C LYS A 211 -23.00 -25.07 23.59
N ASN A 212 -21.85 -24.54 23.18
CA ASN A 212 -21.27 -24.75 21.85
C ASN A 212 -20.53 -26.10 21.71
N GLY A 213 -20.44 -26.89 22.79
CA GLY A 213 -19.98 -28.27 22.77
C GLY A 213 -18.59 -28.52 23.35
N ALA A 214 -18.04 -27.58 24.13
CA ALA A 214 -17.01 -27.94 25.10
C ALA A 214 -17.60 -28.87 26.16
N GLU A 215 -16.84 -29.88 26.59
CA GLU A 215 -17.27 -30.85 27.59
C GLU A 215 -16.97 -30.38 29.02
N ALA A 216 -15.96 -29.52 29.17
CA ALA A 216 -15.65 -28.84 30.42
C ALA A 216 -15.14 -27.43 30.15
N ALA A 217 -15.24 -26.54 31.14
CA ALA A 217 -14.67 -25.20 31.07
C ALA A 217 -14.12 -24.74 32.42
N ALA A 218 -13.02 -23.98 32.39
CA ALA A 218 -12.42 -23.36 33.57
C ALA A 218 -12.47 -21.83 33.46
N VAL A 219 -12.91 -21.18 34.53
CA VAL A 219 -12.83 -19.72 34.69
C VAL A 219 -11.48 -19.36 35.31
N ALA A 220 -10.56 -18.84 34.51
CA ALA A 220 -9.21 -18.50 34.94
C ALA A 220 -9.24 -17.44 36.07
N GLY A 221 -8.53 -17.71 37.16
CA GLY A 221 -8.53 -16.89 38.37
C GLY A 221 -9.54 -17.34 39.45
N ARG A 222 -10.49 -18.20 39.09
CA ARG A 222 -11.39 -18.88 40.05
C ARG A 222 -11.12 -20.38 40.12
N ASP A 223 -10.99 -21.00 38.95
CA ASP A 223 -10.76 -22.43 38.78
C ASP A 223 -9.28 -22.66 38.41
N ASP A 224 -8.77 -23.90 38.59
CA ASP A 224 -7.42 -24.29 38.15
C ASP A 224 -7.50 -25.00 36.78
N PRO A 225 -7.11 -24.34 35.68
CA PRO A 225 -7.20 -24.94 34.35
C PRO A 225 -6.28 -26.14 34.16
N VAL A 226 -5.14 -26.18 34.87
CA VAL A 226 -4.17 -27.29 34.76
C VAL A 226 -4.72 -28.52 35.47
N ALA A 227 -5.29 -28.36 36.66
CA ALA A 227 -5.97 -29.45 37.35
C ALA A 227 -7.17 -29.97 36.55
N LEU A 228 -7.97 -29.08 35.95
CA LEU A 228 -9.08 -29.48 35.09
C LEU A 228 -8.60 -30.28 33.88
N ALA A 229 -7.57 -29.79 33.17
CA ALA A 229 -7.00 -30.48 32.02
C ALA A 229 -6.43 -31.86 32.39
N SER A 230 -5.76 -31.96 33.55
CA SER A 230 -5.25 -33.23 34.07
C SER A 230 -6.40 -34.20 34.35
N ALA A 231 -7.45 -33.78 35.08
CA ALA A 231 -8.61 -34.64 35.36
C ALA A 231 -9.34 -35.06 34.08
N PHE A 232 -9.55 -34.13 33.14
CA PHE A 232 -10.23 -34.38 31.86
C PHE A 232 -9.48 -35.37 30.97
N SER A 233 -8.15 -35.33 31.01
CA SER A 233 -7.29 -36.22 30.22
C SER A 233 -7.00 -37.56 30.87
N GLY A 234 -7.45 -37.81 32.11
CA GLY A 234 -7.05 -39.00 32.86
C GLY A 234 -5.59 -38.94 33.33
N HIS A 235 -5.07 -37.73 33.57
CA HIS A 235 -3.71 -37.37 33.98
C HIS A 235 -2.62 -37.45 32.91
N ASP A 236 -2.97 -37.83 31.68
CA ASP A 236 -2.00 -37.91 30.58
C ASP A 236 -1.65 -36.55 29.96
N GLY A 237 -2.50 -35.53 30.13
CA GLY A 237 -2.40 -34.22 29.49
C GLY A 237 -3.15 -34.12 28.16
N LEU A 238 -3.25 -32.91 27.61
CA LEU A 238 -3.97 -32.62 26.37
C LEU A 238 -3.08 -32.86 25.13
N ASP A 239 -3.67 -33.38 24.06
CA ASP A 239 -2.99 -33.61 22.77
C ASP A 239 -2.57 -32.30 22.11
N ALA A 240 -3.43 -31.28 22.24
CA ALA A 240 -3.13 -29.94 21.75
C ALA A 240 -3.82 -28.85 22.60
N VAL A 241 -3.25 -27.65 22.56
CA VAL A 241 -3.85 -26.44 23.10
C VAL A 241 -3.81 -25.32 22.06
N VAL A 242 -4.97 -24.72 21.79
CA VAL A 242 -5.13 -23.59 20.87
C VAL A 242 -5.34 -22.31 21.68
N ILE A 243 -4.42 -21.36 21.54
CA ILE A 243 -4.44 -20.07 22.25
C ILE A 243 -5.04 -19.01 21.33
N LEU A 244 -6.23 -18.53 21.67
CA LEU A 244 -6.99 -17.49 20.97
C LEU A 244 -7.24 -16.26 21.87
N ALA A 245 -6.67 -16.25 23.07
CA ALA A 245 -6.61 -15.08 23.94
C ALA A 245 -5.75 -13.95 23.32
N SER A 246 -6.12 -12.71 23.60
CA SER A 246 -5.37 -11.52 23.19
C SER A 246 -4.93 -10.74 24.43
N VAL A 247 -3.75 -11.06 24.96
CA VAL A 247 -3.18 -10.49 26.19
C VAL A 247 -1.67 -10.24 26.04
N ASP A 248 -1.18 -9.17 26.65
CA ASP A 248 0.25 -8.86 26.71
C ASP A 248 0.91 -9.62 27.89
N SER A 249 0.93 -10.95 27.79
CA SER A 249 1.47 -11.85 28.82
C SER A 249 1.85 -13.20 28.22
N ASP A 250 2.87 -13.85 28.78
CA ASP A 250 3.28 -15.22 28.43
C ASP A 250 2.42 -16.29 29.14
N GLU A 251 1.57 -15.89 30.10
CA GLU A 251 0.78 -16.79 30.94
C GLU A 251 -0.05 -17.81 30.14
N PRO A 252 -0.75 -17.45 29.04
CA PRO A 252 -1.47 -18.45 28.23
C PRO A 252 -0.55 -19.54 27.66
N LEU A 253 0.69 -19.18 27.28
CA LEU A 253 1.66 -20.13 26.75
C LEU A 253 2.23 -21.03 27.85
N VAL A 254 2.51 -20.47 29.03
CA VAL A 254 2.95 -21.22 30.22
C VAL A 254 1.88 -22.22 30.64
N GLN A 255 0.63 -21.77 30.74
CA GLN A 255 -0.51 -22.63 31.07
C GLN A 255 -0.74 -23.71 30.02
N ALA A 256 -0.65 -23.38 28.72
CA ALA A 256 -0.75 -24.36 27.65
C ALA A 256 0.33 -25.45 27.75
N ALA A 257 1.58 -25.08 28.05
CA ALA A 257 2.69 -26.02 28.24
C ALA A 257 2.47 -26.93 29.46
N ALA A 258 1.89 -26.40 30.53
CA ALA A 258 1.53 -27.20 31.71
C ALA A 258 0.43 -28.23 31.40
N MET A 259 -0.60 -27.83 30.63
CA MET A 259 -1.74 -28.70 30.27
C MET A 259 -1.44 -29.77 29.22
N CYS A 260 -0.46 -29.54 28.34
CA CYS A 260 -0.12 -30.48 27.26
C CYS A 260 0.55 -31.75 27.80
N ARG A 261 0.28 -32.87 27.13
CA ARG A 261 1.05 -34.12 27.28
C ARG A 261 2.43 -34.00 26.63
N GLU A 262 3.29 -35.01 26.82
CA GLU A 262 4.51 -35.16 26.02
C GLU A 262 4.19 -35.20 24.52
N ARG A 263 4.96 -34.46 23.73
CA ARG A 263 4.79 -34.25 22.28
C ARG A 263 3.48 -33.59 21.89
N GLY A 264 2.84 -32.90 22.84
CA GLY A 264 1.66 -32.09 22.59
C GLY A 264 1.97 -30.87 21.71
N ARG A 265 0.92 -30.33 21.07
CA ARG A 265 1.02 -29.17 20.17
C ARG A 265 0.38 -27.93 20.78
N ILE A 266 1.05 -26.79 20.70
CA ILE A 266 0.53 -25.50 21.15
C ILE A 266 0.48 -24.53 19.97
N ILE A 267 -0.70 -24.01 19.67
CA ILE A 267 -0.91 -23.09 18.55
C ILE A 267 -1.31 -21.72 19.08
N ALA A 268 -0.50 -20.70 18.81
CA ALA A 268 -0.84 -19.31 19.08
C ALA A 268 -1.58 -18.71 17.87
N GLY A 269 -2.90 -18.54 17.97
CA GLY A 269 -3.71 -17.82 16.99
C GLY A 269 -4.14 -16.42 17.45
N GLY A 270 -4.18 -16.18 18.76
CA GLY A 270 -4.37 -14.85 19.36
C GLY A 270 -3.05 -14.13 19.63
N LEU A 271 -3.14 -12.86 20.03
CA LEU A 271 -1.98 -12.05 20.41
C LEU A 271 -1.57 -12.37 21.86
N THR A 272 -0.55 -13.20 22.04
CA THR A 272 -0.01 -13.57 23.36
C THR A 272 1.50 -13.34 23.41
N GLY A 273 2.06 -13.19 24.62
CA GLY A 273 3.50 -13.18 24.83
C GLY A 273 4.15 -14.48 24.34
N LEU A 274 5.37 -14.37 23.81
CA LEU A 274 6.10 -15.46 23.14
C LEU A 274 7.42 -15.81 23.86
N ASN A 275 7.59 -15.48 25.14
CA ASN A 275 8.72 -15.98 25.91
C ASN A 275 8.48 -17.46 26.26
N ILE A 276 8.94 -18.35 25.38
CA ILE A 276 8.70 -19.79 25.48
C ILE A 276 9.34 -20.36 26.77
N PRO A 277 8.58 -21.06 27.64
CA PRO A 277 9.11 -21.67 28.85
C PRO A 277 9.98 -22.89 28.50
N ARG A 278 11.28 -22.64 28.29
CA ARG A 278 12.25 -23.62 27.76
C ARG A 278 12.21 -24.97 28.49
N GLN A 279 12.13 -24.97 29.82
CA GLN A 279 12.15 -26.21 30.60
C GLN A 279 10.96 -27.11 30.27
N ALA A 280 9.74 -26.59 30.31
CA ALA A 280 8.53 -27.36 29.99
C ALA A 280 8.55 -27.89 28.54
N PHE A 281 9.01 -27.05 27.59
CA PHE A 281 9.15 -27.44 26.19
C PHE A 281 10.20 -28.53 25.97
N PHE A 282 11.30 -28.47 26.71
CA PHE A 282 12.38 -29.44 26.64
C PHE A 282 11.98 -30.79 27.26
N GLU A 283 11.39 -30.77 28.46
CA GLU A 283 10.99 -31.99 29.18
C GLU A 283 9.90 -32.78 28.46
N LYS A 284 8.93 -32.07 27.86
CA LYS A 284 7.79 -32.69 27.18
C LYS A 284 7.96 -32.78 25.66
N GLU A 285 9.07 -32.31 25.07
CA GLU A 285 9.25 -32.26 23.61
C GLU A 285 8.08 -31.56 22.88
N LEU A 286 7.62 -30.42 23.40
CA LEU A 286 6.43 -29.74 22.90
C LEU A 286 6.65 -29.06 21.55
N HIS A 287 5.62 -29.07 20.70
CA HIS A 287 5.62 -28.37 19.42
C HIS A 287 4.88 -27.04 19.55
N PHE A 288 5.45 -25.97 18.98
CA PHE A 288 4.81 -24.66 18.97
C PHE A 288 4.76 -24.08 17.56
N ALA A 289 3.63 -23.46 17.22
CA ALA A 289 3.47 -22.69 15.98
C ALA A 289 2.60 -21.45 16.20
N VAL A 290 2.86 -20.41 15.41
CA VAL A 290 2.02 -19.21 15.32
C VAL A 290 1.15 -19.32 14.08
N SER A 291 -0.17 -19.19 14.24
CA SER A 291 -1.13 -19.27 13.15
C SER A 291 -1.05 -18.04 12.25
N ARG A 292 -1.04 -18.24 10.93
CA ARG A 292 -1.00 -17.15 9.95
C ARG A 292 -2.41 -16.73 9.56
N ALA A 293 -3.04 -15.88 10.37
CA ALA A 293 -4.40 -15.38 10.11
C ALA A 293 -5.34 -16.52 9.67
N TRP A 294 -5.98 -16.42 8.50
CA TRP A 294 -6.84 -17.48 7.94
C TRP A 294 -6.14 -18.43 6.95
N GLY A 295 -4.80 -18.42 6.86
CA GLY A 295 -4.01 -19.48 6.24
C GLY A 295 -3.03 -19.06 5.14
N PRO A 296 -2.37 -20.02 4.48
CA PRO A 296 -1.43 -19.81 3.39
C PRO A 296 -2.02 -18.97 2.24
N GLY A 297 -1.23 -18.03 1.71
CA GLY A 297 -1.66 -17.02 0.74
C GLY A 297 -1.81 -15.63 1.35
N MET A 298 -2.04 -15.54 2.67
CA MET A 298 -1.96 -14.27 3.37
C MET A 298 -0.54 -13.71 3.37
N PHE A 299 -0.43 -12.41 3.12
CA PHE A 299 0.82 -11.66 2.95
C PHE A 299 1.61 -12.03 1.69
N ASP A 300 0.98 -12.72 0.75
CA ASP A 300 1.54 -13.02 -0.57
C ASP A 300 0.78 -12.21 -1.65
N PRO A 301 1.39 -11.16 -2.22
CA PRO A 301 0.76 -10.35 -3.27
C PRO A 301 0.44 -11.12 -4.57
N ASP A 302 1.16 -12.22 -4.88
CA ASP A 302 0.79 -13.12 -5.98
C ASP A 302 -0.60 -13.72 -5.74
N TYR A 303 -0.81 -14.20 -4.52
CA TYR A 303 -2.04 -14.86 -4.13
C TYR A 303 -3.17 -13.87 -3.91
N GLU A 304 -2.94 -12.83 -3.10
CA GLU A 304 -3.96 -11.86 -2.68
C GLU A 304 -4.35 -10.95 -3.85
N GLU A 305 -3.41 -10.20 -4.44
CA GLU A 305 -3.74 -9.14 -5.38
C GLU A 305 -3.86 -9.62 -6.83
N ARG A 306 -3.01 -10.59 -7.21
CA ARG A 306 -2.92 -11.08 -8.60
C ARG A 306 -3.75 -12.33 -8.87
N GLY A 307 -4.35 -12.92 -7.84
CA GLY A 307 -5.23 -14.08 -7.99
C GLY A 307 -4.50 -15.38 -8.36
N ILE A 308 -3.18 -15.46 -8.17
CA ILE A 308 -2.40 -16.67 -8.49
C ILE A 308 -2.56 -17.69 -7.36
N LYS A 309 -3.24 -18.81 -7.64
CA LYS A 309 -3.49 -19.86 -6.65
C LYS A 309 -2.29 -20.80 -6.51
N TYR A 310 -2.01 -21.24 -5.29
CA TYR A 310 -1.09 -22.36 -5.08
C TYR A 310 -1.68 -23.66 -5.65
N PRO A 311 -0.85 -24.51 -6.30
CA PRO A 311 -1.32 -25.80 -6.73
C PRO A 311 -1.77 -26.65 -5.54
N LEU A 312 -2.90 -27.33 -5.69
CA LEU A 312 -3.55 -28.10 -4.62
C LEU A 312 -2.60 -29.14 -3.98
N ALA A 313 -1.70 -29.74 -4.77
CA ALA A 313 -0.75 -30.74 -4.32
C ALA A 313 0.32 -30.19 -3.34
N TYR A 314 0.66 -28.90 -3.42
CA TYR A 314 1.68 -28.27 -2.56
C TYR A 314 1.08 -27.56 -1.35
N ALA A 315 -0.08 -26.92 -1.54
CA ALA A 315 -0.81 -26.29 -0.46
C ALA A 315 -2.28 -26.68 -0.57
N ARG A 316 -2.69 -27.70 0.19
CA ARG A 316 -4.10 -28.16 0.21
C ARG A 316 -5.02 -27.10 0.80
N TRP A 317 -4.61 -26.51 1.92
CA TRP A 317 -5.42 -25.54 2.67
C TRP A 317 -4.81 -24.16 2.53
N THR A 318 -5.50 -23.31 1.77
CA THR A 318 -5.15 -21.90 1.58
C THR A 318 -6.17 -21.05 2.32
N ALA A 319 -5.89 -19.75 2.42
CA ALA A 319 -6.82 -18.73 2.91
C ALA A 319 -8.25 -18.91 2.37
N GLN A 320 -8.39 -19.06 1.05
CA GLN A 320 -9.68 -19.26 0.39
C GLN A 320 -10.35 -20.58 0.81
N ARG A 321 -9.61 -21.68 0.82
CA ARG A 321 -10.18 -23.01 1.11
C ARG A 321 -10.55 -23.19 2.59
N ASN A 322 -9.88 -22.49 3.49
CA ASN A 322 -10.27 -22.42 4.89
C ASN A 322 -11.63 -21.71 5.06
N MET A 323 -11.81 -20.60 4.33
CA MET A 323 -13.08 -19.88 4.27
C MET A 323 -14.21 -20.71 3.63
N GLU A 324 -13.94 -21.39 2.51
CA GLU A 324 -14.90 -22.29 1.85
C GLU A 324 -15.37 -23.40 2.80
N GLU A 325 -14.42 -24.06 3.49
CA GLU A 325 -14.74 -25.15 4.40
C GLU A 325 -15.53 -24.66 5.63
N PHE A 326 -15.19 -23.47 6.16
CA PHE A 326 -15.97 -22.85 7.23
C PHE A 326 -17.43 -22.62 6.81
N LEU A 327 -17.68 -22.01 5.65
CA LEU A 327 -19.05 -21.80 5.16
C LEU A 327 -19.78 -23.10 4.86
N ARG A 328 -19.05 -24.13 4.39
CA ARG A 328 -19.61 -25.47 4.20
C ARG A 328 -20.12 -26.05 5.53
N MET A 329 -19.37 -25.89 6.62
CA MET A 329 -19.80 -26.37 7.95
C MET A 329 -20.99 -25.60 8.51
N VAL A 330 -21.04 -24.27 8.30
CA VAL A 330 -22.22 -23.45 8.62
C VAL A 330 -23.44 -23.92 7.81
N SER A 331 -23.29 -24.13 6.50
CA SER A 331 -24.34 -24.65 5.62
C SER A 331 -24.87 -26.03 6.04
N LEU A 332 -24.01 -26.89 6.59
CA LEU A 332 -24.38 -28.20 7.11
C LEU A 332 -24.93 -28.17 8.55
N GLY A 333 -25.05 -26.99 9.17
CA GLY A 333 -25.49 -26.84 10.56
C GLY A 333 -24.53 -27.44 11.58
N ARG A 334 -23.25 -27.60 11.23
CA ARG A 334 -22.18 -28.08 12.14
C ARG A 334 -21.59 -26.95 12.97
N ILE A 335 -21.71 -25.72 12.48
CA ILE A 335 -21.38 -24.50 13.21
C ILE A 335 -22.66 -23.67 13.31
N ASP A 336 -23.07 -23.36 14.52
CA ASP A 336 -24.19 -22.49 14.84
C ASP A 336 -23.68 -21.11 15.29
N LEU A 337 -24.10 -20.07 14.57
CA LEU A 337 -23.72 -18.67 14.82
C LEU A 337 -24.79 -17.89 15.57
N SER A 338 -26.00 -18.45 15.73
CA SER A 338 -27.14 -17.78 16.36
C SER A 338 -26.85 -17.41 17.82
N GLY A 339 -26.21 -18.33 18.56
CA GLY A 339 -25.76 -18.13 19.95
C GLY A 339 -24.46 -17.33 20.09
N ILE A 340 -23.73 -17.07 19.00
CA ILE A 340 -22.48 -16.30 19.00
C ILE A 340 -22.74 -14.82 18.68
N THR A 341 -23.75 -14.54 17.84
CA THR A 341 -24.12 -13.18 17.43
C THR A 341 -24.88 -12.48 18.55
N THR A 342 -24.20 -11.63 19.33
CA THR A 342 -24.79 -10.96 20.48
C THR A 342 -25.48 -9.65 20.13
N HIS A 343 -25.00 -8.92 19.11
CA HIS A 343 -25.58 -7.64 18.71
C HIS A 343 -25.70 -7.50 17.20
N ARG A 344 -26.73 -6.79 16.78
CA ARG A 344 -27.00 -6.43 15.38
C ARG A 344 -27.28 -4.94 15.31
N PHE A 345 -26.57 -4.23 14.45
CA PHE A 345 -26.76 -2.81 14.22
C PHE A 345 -27.00 -2.54 12.73
N PRO A 346 -27.90 -1.61 12.38
CA PRO A 346 -27.86 -1.03 11.04
C PRO A 346 -26.53 -0.29 10.85
N PHE A 347 -25.97 -0.32 9.64
CA PHE A 347 -24.67 0.25 9.34
C PHE A 347 -24.59 1.75 9.68
N GLU A 348 -25.68 2.50 9.53
CA GLU A 348 -25.80 3.90 9.93
C GLU A 348 -25.49 4.15 11.41
N LYS A 349 -25.67 3.13 12.25
CA LYS A 349 -25.37 3.14 13.69
C LYS A 349 -24.08 2.42 14.06
N ALA A 350 -23.18 2.16 13.09
CA ALA A 350 -21.92 1.49 13.37
C ALA A 350 -21.09 2.19 14.47
N LEU A 351 -21.08 3.53 14.52
CA LEU A 351 -20.39 4.26 15.58
C LEU A 351 -20.96 3.97 16.98
N ASP A 352 -22.26 3.73 17.10
CA ASP A 352 -22.89 3.33 18.36
C ASP A 352 -22.44 1.93 18.77
N ALA A 353 -22.31 1.01 17.79
CA ALA A 353 -21.76 -0.33 18.02
C ALA A 353 -20.34 -0.28 18.58
N TYR A 354 -19.46 0.56 18.02
CA TYR A 354 -18.12 0.75 18.55
C TYR A 354 -18.11 1.41 19.93
N ARG A 355 -19.00 2.37 20.21
CA ARG A 355 -19.12 2.94 21.56
C ARG A 355 -19.50 1.87 22.59
N LEU A 356 -20.42 0.97 22.25
CA LEU A 356 -20.79 -0.16 23.10
C LEU A 356 -19.58 -1.07 23.36
N ILE A 357 -18.89 -1.51 22.29
CA ILE A 357 -17.71 -2.38 22.35
C ILE A 357 -16.60 -1.76 23.22
N LEU A 358 -16.32 -0.47 23.03
CA LEU A 358 -15.27 0.24 23.74
C LEU A 358 -15.64 0.52 25.21
N SER A 359 -16.94 0.70 25.51
CA SER A 359 -17.40 0.95 26.87
C SER A 359 -17.26 -0.26 27.80
N GLY A 360 -17.28 -1.47 27.24
CA GLY A 360 -17.25 -2.72 28.01
C GLY A 360 -18.43 -2.91 28.97
N ARG A 361 -19.50 -2.11 28.85
CA ARG A 361 -20.68 -2.16 29.72
C ARG A 361 -21.53 -3.41 29.51
N GLU A 362 -21.49 -3.97 28.30
CA GLU A 362 -22.24 -5.15 27.92
C GLU A 362 -21.32 -6.18 27.24
N PRO A 363 -21.47 -7.48 27.51
CA PRO A 363 -20.66 -8.52 26.86
C PRO A 363 -20.92 -8.58 25.34
N ALA A 364 -19.89 -8.32 24.54
CA ALA A 364 -19.95 -8.42 23.08
C ALA A 364 -19.05 -9.57 22.57
N ILE A 365 -19.63 -10.48 21.77
CA ILE A 365 -18.89 -11.58 21.12
C ILE A 365 -18.91 -11.35 19.61
N GLY A 366 -20.04 -11.64 18.95
CA GLY A 366 -20.28 -11.30 17.56
C GLY A 366 -21.15 -10.06 17.43
N VAL A 367 -20.67 -9.05 16.70
CA VAL A 367 -21.40 -7.80 16.43
C VAL A 367 -21.51 -7.62 14.92
N VAL A 368 -22.72 -7.75 14.39
CA VAL A 368 -22.96 -7.66 12.94
C VAL A 368 -23.52 -6.29 12.57
N LEU A 369 -22.99 -5.72 11.49
CA LEU A 369 -23.51 -4.53 10.84
C LEU A 369 -24.31 -4.94 9.59
N HIS A 370 -25.58 -4.55 9.54
CA HIS A 370 -26.46 -4.77 8.39
C HIS A 370 -26.54 -3.54 7.52
N TYR A 371 -26.48 -3.74 6.21
CA TYR A 371 -26.54 -2.67 5.24
C TYR A 371 -27.93 -2.67 4.59
N PRO A 372 -28.51 -1.49 4.30
CA PRO A 372 -29.76 -1.42 3.55
C PRO A 372 -29.55 -1.99 2.15
N GLU A 373 -30.53 -2.76 1.64
CA GLU A 373 -30.54 -3.15 0.23
C GLU A 373 -30.59 -1.88 -0.64
N GLN A 374 -29.61 -1.69 -1.51
CA GLN A 374 -29.63 -0.57 -2.45
C GLN A 374 -30.42 -0.98 -3.70
N ASP A 375 -31.37 -0.12 -4.11
CA ASP A 375 -32.17 -0.35 -5.31
C ASP A 375 -31.27 -0.60 -6.53
N ALA A 376 -31.51 -1.67 -7.28
CA ALA A 376 -30.74 -2.00 -8.50
C ALA A 376 -30.75 -0.86 -9.54
N ALA A 377 -31.78 0.00 -9.53
CA ALA A 377 -31.87 1.19 -10.38
C ALA A 377 -30.91 2.32 -9.95
N SER A 378 -30.50 2.36 -8.68
CA SER A 378 -29.51 3.30 -8.14
C SER A 378 -28.05 2.83 -8.33
N ALA A 379 -27.85 1.55 -8.67
CA ALA A 379 -26.56 0.95 -9.00
C ALA A 379 -26.02 1.34 -10.40
N GLY A 380 -26.76 2.17 -11.15
CA GLY A 380 -26.32 2.72 -12.43
C GLY A 380 -25.17 3.69 -12.25
N ARG A 381 -23.92 3.18 -12.24
CA ARG A 381 -22.64 3.85 -12.56
C ARG A 381 -22.40 5.26 -11.99
N ALA A 382 -23.15 5.70 -10.98
CA ALA A 382 -23.09 7.06 -10.49
C ALA A 382 -21.77 7.23 -9.73
N VAL A 383 -20.75 7.68 -10.46
CA VAL A 383 -19.53 8.26 -9.91
C VAL A 383 -19.98 9.40 -9.01
N LYS A 384 -20.10 9.14 -7.71
CA LYS A 384 -20.44 10.18 -6.74
C LYS A 384 -19.21 11.08 -6.59
N VAL A 385 -19.20 12.15 -7.38
CA VAL A 385 -18.30 13.28 -7.19
C VAL A 385 -18.66 13.94 -5.87
N LEU A 386 -17.77 13.87 -4.89
CA LEU A 386 -17.95 14.57 -3.63
C LEU A 386 -17.44 15.99 -3.79
N ARG A 387 -18.36 16.96 -3.84
CA ARG A 387 -18.02 18.38 -3.88
C ARG A 387 -17.93 18.93 -2.45
N THR A 388 -16.81 19.56 -2.14
CA THR A 388 -16.58 20.26 -0.86
C THR A 388 -17.02 21.72 -0.94
N ALA A 389 -17.08 22.29 -2.16
CA ALA A 389 -17.55 23.65 -2.43
C ALA A 389 -18.12 23.76 -3.88
N PRO A 390 -18.91 24.80 -4.20
CA PRO A 390 -19.33 25.07 -5.58
C PRO A 390 -18.09 25.33 -6.44
N GLY A 391 -17.90 24.53 -7.49
CA GLY A 391 -16.80 24.67 -8.45
C GLY A 391 -16.80 26.05 -9.09
N ARG A 392 -15.98 26.96 -8.55
CA ARG A 392 -15.72 28.27 -9.15
C ARG A 392 -14.27 28.27 -9.57
N ARG A 393 -14.01 28.57 -10.85
CA ARG A 393 -12.67 28.83 -11.34
C ARG A 393 -11.99 29.83 -10.38
N PRO A 394 -10.77 29.56 -9.90
CA PRO A 394 -10.07 30.45 -9.00
C PRO A 394 -10.02 31.87 -9.60
N LYS A 395 -10.41 32.88 -8.82
CA LYS A 395 -10.24 34.28 -9.26
C LYS A 395 -8.74 34.61 -9.27
N GLY A 396 -8.22 35.15 -10.38
CA GLY A 396 -6.90 35.81 -10.42
C GLY A 396 -5.77 35.09 -11.16
N GLY A 397 -6.01 34.52 -12.36
CA GLY A 397 -4.92 34.09 -13.26
C GLY A 397 -4.10 32.88 -12.80
N LYS A 398 -4.53 32.17 -11.75
CA LYS A 398 -3.90 30.94 -11.27
C LYS A 398 -4.16 29.77 -12.22
N VAL A 399 -3.16 28.89 -12.37
CA VAL A 399 -3.30 27.61 -13.06
C VAL A 399 -4.13 26.67 -12.20
N SER A 400 -5.21 26.14 -12.78
CA SER A 400 -6.14 25.22 -12.13
C SER A 400 -5.74 23.78 -12.41
N ALA A 401 -5.53 22.99 -11.36
CA ALA A 401 -4.96 21.66 -11.45
C ALA A 401 -5.92 20.55 -11.01
N GLY A 402 -5.95 19.49 -11.82
CA GLY A 402 -6.52 18.19 -11.48
C GLY A 402 -5.43 17.21 -11.09
N LEU A 403 -5.72 16.31 -10.15
CA LEU A 403 -4.79 15.28 -9.70
C LEU A 403 -5.34 13.90 -10.03
N ILE A 404 -4.54 13.05 -10.68
CA ILE A 404 -4.83 11.63 -10.88
C ILE A 404 -3.78 10.85 -10.08
N GLY A 405 -4.22 10.15 -9.04
CA GLY A 405 -3.34 9.43 -8.13
C GLY A 405 -3.12 10.16 -6.80
N ALA A 406 -3.57 9.53 -5.71
CA ALA A 406 -3.46 10.04 -4.35
C ALA A 406 -2.52 9.14 -3.51
N GLY A 407 -1.42 8.66 -4.10
CA GLY A 407 -0.46 7.75 -3.47
C GLY A 407 0.39 8.40 -2.38
N LEU A 408 1.25 7.60 -1.73
CA LEU A 408 2.10 8.08 -0.64
C LEU A 408 3.07 9.18 -1.09
N PHE A 409 3.66 9.06 -2.28
CA PHE A 409 4.58 10.05 -2.83
C PHE A 409 3.88 11.40 -3.10
N ALA A 410 2.68 11.35 -3.70
CA ALA A 410 1.85 12.52 -3.91
C ALA A 410 1.61 13.28 -2.60
N ARG A 411 1.24 12.59 -1.52
CA ARG A 411 0.93 13.20 -0.21
C ARG A 411 2.16 13.64 0.57
N GLY A 412 3.22 12.83 0.55
CA GLY A 412 4.42 13.05 1.34
C GLY A 412 5.31 14.16 0.80
N THR A 413 5.33 14.35 -0.53
CA THR A 413 6.32 15.18 -1.21
C THR A 413 5.69 16.22 -2.13
N LEU A 414 4.88 15.81 -3.12
CA LEU A 414 4.40 16.74 -4.15
C LEU A 414 3.30 17.68 -3.68
N LEU A 415 2.26 17.21 -2.98
CA LEU A 415 1.18 18.06 -2.47
C LEU A 415 1.69 19.13 -1.49
N PRO A 416 2.64 18.83 -0.57
CA PRO A 416 3.34 19.86 0.18
C PRO A 416 4.09 20.87 -0.69
N ALA A 417 4.72 20.44 -1.78
CA ALA A 417 5.39 21.33 -2.72
C ALA A 417 4.40 22.22 -3.48
N MET A 418 3.30 21.65 -3.99
CA MET A 418 2.21 22.36 -4.67
C MET A 418 1.61 23.47 -3.81
N LYS A 419 1.43 23.22 -2.50
CA LYS A 419 0.92 24.24 -1.56
C LYS A 419 1.83 25.48 -1.46
N ASN A 420 3.12 25.33 -1.75
CA ASN A 420 4.10 26.42 -1.76
C ASN A 420 4.21 27.14 -3.12
N VAL A 421 3.34 26.80 -4.09
CA VAL A 421 3.24 27.48 -5.38
C VAL A 421 1.96 28.34 -5.37
N PRO A 422 2.07 29.67 -5.15
CA PRO A 422 0.90 30.53 -4.97
C PRO A 422 0.00 30.63 -6.21
N ASP A 423 0.57 30.39 -7.38
CA ASP A 423 -0.10 30.48 -8.69
C ASP A 423 -0.80 29.18 -9.10
N LEU A 424 -0.80 28.16 -8.24
CA LEU A 424 -1.45 26.87 -8.47
C LEU A 424 -2.70 26.76 -7.59
N ALA A 425 -3.81 26.34 -8.18
CA ALA A 425 -5.05 26.05 -7.48
C ALA A 425 -5.45 24.58 -7.68
N LEU A 426 -5.74 23.88 -6.59
CA LEU A 426 -6.11 22.47 -6.61
C LEU A 426 -7.63 22.33 -6.74
N VAL A 427 -8.12 21.78 -7.86
CA VAL A 427 -9.55 21.74 -8.20
C VAL A 427 -10.15 20.36 -7.94
N GLY A 428 -9.68 19.34 -8.63
CA GLY A 428 -10.22 17.98 -8.52
C GLY A 428 -9.14 16.95 -8.20
N VAL A 429 -9.48 15.91 -7.43
CA VAL A 429 -8.61 14.74 -7.19
C VAL A 429 -9.33 13.44 -7.51
N ALA A 430 -8.69 12.60 -8.33
CA ALA A 430 -9.14 11.27 -8.70
C ALA A 430 -8.24 10.18 -8.08
N SER A 431 -8.86 9.19 -7.44
CA SER A 431 -8.18 7.98 -6.94
C SER A 431 -9.14 6.80 -6.98
N SER A 432 -8.66 5.64 -7.46
CA SER A 432 -9.42 4.38 -7.45
C SER A 432 -9.93 4.01 -6.05
N ARG A 433 -9.15 4.35 -5.02
CA ARG A 433 -9.55 4.23 -3.61
C ARG A 433 -10.27 5.51 -3.16
N GLY A 434 -11.59 5.45 -3.00
CA GLY A 434 -12.42 6.60 -2.60
C GLY A 434 -11.95 7.31 -1.32
N LEU A 435 -11.59 6.55 -0.28
CA LEU A 435 -11.07 7.10 0.98
C LEU A 435 -9.79 7.93 0.78
N SER A 436 -8.92 7.49 -0.14
CA SER A 436 -7.71 8.22 -0.50
C SER A 436 -8.00 9.55 -1.19
N ALA A 437 -8.95 9.58 -2.12
CA ALA A 437 -9.37 10.81 -2.80
C ALA A 437 -9.98 11.80 -1.80
N ARG A 438 -10.90 11.33 -0.94
CA ARG A 438 -11.55 12.16 0.08
C ARG A 438 -10.54 12.77 1.05
N ASN A 439 -9.63 11.96 1.59
CA ASN A 439 -8.64 12.43 2.55
C ASN A 439 -7.71 13.49 1.95
N VAL A 440 -7.23 13.27 0.71
CA VAL A 440 -6.40 14.26 0.02
C VAL A 440 -7.18 15.54 -0.27
N SER A 441 -8.45 15.39 -0.67
CA SER A 441 -9.32 16.54 -0.93
C SER A 441 -9.47 17.42 0.30
N ASP A 442 -9.81 16.84 1.45
CA ASP A 442 -10.04 17.57 2.69
C ASP A 442 -8.74 18.18 3.24
N ALA A 443 -7.62 17.43 3.20
CA ALA A 443 -6.34 17.90 3.73
C ALA A 443 -5.69 19.04 2.91
N HIS A 444 -5.97 19.11 1.61
CA HIS A 444 -5.34 20.07 0.69
C HIS A 444 -6.32 21.08 0.07
N GLY A 445 -7.61 21.00 0.41
CA GLY A 445 -8.63 21.95 -0.02
C GLY A 445 -9.03 21.82 -1.49
N PHE A 446 -9.07 20.60 -2.03
CA PHE A 446 -9.63 20.39 -3.37
C PHE A 446 -11.14 20.68 -3.35
N SER A 447 -11.67 21.16 -4.48
CA SER A 447 -13.09 21.46 -4.66
C SER A 447 -13.96 20.21 -4.81
N TYR A 448 -13.38 19.13 -5.34
CA TYR A 448 -14.04 17.83 -5.34
C TYR A 448 -13.08 16.63 -5.35
N ALA A 449 -13.61 15.50 -4.91
CA ALA A 449 -13.00 14.19 -5.00
C ALA A 449 -13.83 13.24 -5.86
N THR A 450 -13.17 12.43 -6.67
CA THR A 450 -13.80 11.42 -7.55
C THR A 450 -12.97 10.13 -7.58
N SER A 451 -13.59 9.07 -8.06
CA SER A 451 -12.92 7.80 -8.40
C SER A 451 -12.82 7.54 -9.89
N ASP A 452 -13.50 8.34 -10.71
CA ASP A 452 -13.33 8.34 -12.16
C ASP A 452 -12.48 9.55 -12.56
N TYR A 453 -11.28 9.27 -13.06
CA TYR A 453 -10.37 10.30 -13.55
C TYR A 453 -10.91 11.04 -14.78
N ARG A 454 -11.88 10.47 -15.51
CA ARG A 454 -12.50 11.15 -16.66
C ARG A 454 -13.24 12.42 -16.25
N GLU A 455 -13.76 12.48 -15.03
CA GLU A 455 -14.32 13.72 -14.48
C GLU A 455 -13.26 14.83 -14.43
N ILE A 456 -12.00 14.51 -14.13
CA ILE A 456 -10.88 15.46 -14.17
C ILE A 456 -10.58 15.88 -15.63
N LEU A 457 -10.60 14.93 -16.56
CA LEU A 457 -10.29 15.20 -17.97
C LEU A 457 -11.38 16.04 -18.65
N ASN A 458 -12.64 15.85 -18.28
CA ASN A 458 -13.80 16.53 -18.86
C ASN A 458 -14.13 17.86 -18.15
N ASP A 459 -13.41 18.23 -17.09
CA ASP A 459 -13.65 19.47 -16.35
C ASP A 459 -12.97 20.65 -17.05
N ASP A 460 -13.75 21.47 -17.76
CA ASP A 460 -13.28 22.70 -18.42
C ASP A 460 -12.62 23.71 -17.47
N GLY A 461 -12.84 23.59 -16.16
CA GLY A 461 -12.19 24.39 -15.14
C GLY A 461 -10.76 23.97 -14.81
N ILE A 462 -10.27 22.86 -15.35
CA ILE A 462 -8.92 22.34 -15.12
C ILE A 462 -8.02 22.65 -16.33
N ASP A 463 -6.93 23.37 -16.07
CA ASP A 463 -5.93 23.76 -17.08
C ASP A 463 -4.83 22.68 -17.22
N ILE A 464 -4.41 22.07 -16.11
CA ILE A 464 -3.35 21.05 -16.07
C ILE A 464 -3.73 19.82 -15.24
N VAL A 465 -3.32 18.63 -15.67
CA VAL A 465 -3.50 17.36 -14.97
C VAL A 465 -2.15 16.85 -14.46
N PHE A 466 -2.07 16.61 -13.15
CA PHE A 466 -0.94 15.96 -12.50
C PHE A 466 -1.18 14.45 -12.39
N VAL A 467 -0.39 13.66 -13.10
CA VAL A 467 -0.43 12.18 -13.12
C VAL A 467 0.61 11.65 -12.13
N LEU A 468 0.14 11.20 -10.96
CA LEU A 468 0.96 10.75 -9.82
C LEU A 468 0.64 9.29 -9.45
N THR A 469 0.50 8.44 -10.46
CA THR A 469 0.11 7.03 -10.33
C THR A 469 1.33 6.11 -10.35
N ARG A 470 1.13 4.79 -10.47
CA ARG A 470 2.23 3.84 -10.70
C ARG A 470 2.67 3.91 -12.17
N HIS A 471 3.93 3.54 -12.43
CA HIS A 471 4.60 3.85 -13.71
C HIS A 471 3.88 3.23 -14.92
N ASP A 472 3.37 2.01 -14.81
CA ASP A 472 2.58 1.28 -15.83
C ASP A 472 1.36 2.05 -16.37
N SER A 473 0.85 2.97 -15.57
CA SER A 473 -0.36 3.72 -15.90
C SER A 473 -0.07 5.10 -16.50
N HIS A 474 1.18 5.55 -16.51
CA HIS A 474 1.57 6.89 -16.96
C HIS A 474 1.19 7.13 -18.42
N LYS A 475 1.60 6.25 -19.35
CA LYS A 475 1.27 6.38 -20.77
C LYS A 475 -0.21 6.59 -21.01
N LYS A 476 -1.06 5.79 -20.35
CA LYS A 476 -2.51 5.87 -20.48
C LYS A 476 -3.02 7.27 -20.13
N PHE A 477 -2.68 7.75 -18.94
CA PHE A 477 -3.20 9.03 -18.45
C PHE A 477 -2.61 10.22 -19.20
N VAL A 478 -1.33 10.15 -19.60
CA VAL A 478 -0.69 11.17 -20.45
C VAL A 478 -1.43 11.29 -21.78
N CYS A 479 -1.57 10.18 -22.52
CA CYS A 479 -2.22 10.22 -23.84
C CYS A 479 -3.68 10.66 -23.76
N GLU A 480 -4.45 10.16 -22.78
CA GLU A 480 -5.86 10.54 -22.64
C GLU A 480 -6.03 12.01 -22.23
N ALA A 481 -5.17 12.53 -21.33
CA ALA A 481 -5.24 13.93 -20.92
C ALA A 481 -4.82 14.90 -22.05
N LEU A 482 -3.77 14.56 -22.80
CA LEU A 482 -3.35 15.34 -23.96
C LEU A 482 -4.45 15.38 -25.04
N ARG A 483 -5.10 14.24 -25.34
CA ARG A 483 -6.23 14.18 -26.29
C ARG A 483 -7.45 14.94 -25.80
N ALA A 484 -7.65 15.05 -24.49
CA ALA A 484 -8.68 15.90 -23.88
C ALA A 484 -8.30 17.39 -23.89
N GLY A 485 -7.17 17.78 -24.48
CA GLY A 485 -6.72 19.18 -24.57
C GLY A 485 -6.19 19.75 -23.26
N LYS A 486 -5.85 18.90 -22.28
CA LYS A 486 -5.28 19.34 -21.00
C LYS A 486 -3.76 19.43 -21.07
N ALA A 487 -3.17 20.41 -20.39
CA ALA A 487 -1.75 20.33 -20.08
C ALA A 487 -1.50 19.14 -19.14
N VAL A 488 -0.33 18.51 -19.24
CA VAL A 488 0.01 17.33 -18.44
C VAL A 488 1.32 17.55 -17.71
N PHE A 489 1.31 17.29 -16.40
CA PHE A 489 2.50 17.00 -15.61
C PHE A 489 2.44 15.54 -15.18
N VAL A 490 3.42 14.73 -15.56
CA VAL A 490 3.49 13.33 -15.14
C VAL A 490 4.73 13.10 -14.27
N GLU A 491 4.57 12.39 -13.16
CA GLU A 491 5.74 11.96 -12.40
C GLU A 491 6.63 11.02 -13.22
N LYS A 492 7.92 10.98 -12.90
CA LYS A 492 8.84 10.11 -13.65
C LYS A 492 8.62 8.63 -13.29
N PRO A 493 8.92 7.70 -14.22
CA PRO A 493 9.34 7.91 -15.61
C PRO A 493 8.16 8.30 -16.51
N LEU A 494 8.43 8.80 -17.72
CA LEU A 494 7.36 9.10 -18.67
C LEU A 494 6.53 7.85 -19.04
N CYS A 495 7.19 6.71 -19.22
CA CYS A 495 6.62 5.40 -19.50
C CYS A 495 7.64 4.30 -19.17
N ILE A 496 7.24 3.02 -19.25
CA ILE A 496 8.10 1.90 -18.84
C ILE A 496 8.65 1.03 -19.97
N ASN A 497 8.22 1.24 -21.23
CA ASN A 497 8.76 0.50 -22.37
C ASN A 497 8.72 1.32 -23.68
N ARG A 498 9.42 0.81 -24.70
CA ARG A 498 9.55 1.47 -26.02
C ARG A 498 8.21 1.63 -26.74
N ASP A 499 7.30 0.67 -26.65
CA ASP A 499 6.01 0.73 -27.34
C ASP A 499 5.09 1.80 -26.73
N GLU A 500 5.09 1.91 -25.40
CA GLU A 500 4.42 3.01 -24.71
C GLU A 500 4.98 4.39 -25.12
N LEU A 501 6.30 4.50 -25.24
CA LEU A 501 6.92 5.76 -25.69
C LEU A 501 6.49 6.12 -27.11
N LYS A 502 6.41 5.14 -28.02
CA LYS A 502 5.95 5.37 -29.41
C LYS A 502 4.54 5.94 -29.42
N GLU A 503 3.62 5.35 -28.66
CA GLU A 503 2.25 5.84 -28.56
C GLU A 503 2.17 7.27 -28.00
N ILE A 504 3.03 7.63 -27.03
CA ILE A 504 3.11 8.99 -26.49
C ILE A 504 3.61 9.96 -27.56
N VAL A 505 4.66 9.60 -28.30
CA VAL A 505 5.23 10.41 -29.38
C VAL A 505 4.22 10.61 -30.52
N GLU A 506 3.57 9.55 -30.98
CA GLU A 506 2.51 9.62 -31.98
C GLU A 506 1.35 10.51 -31.54
N THR A 507 0.93 10.40 -30.27
CA THR A 507 -0.12 11.25 -29.70
C THR A 507 0.33 12.72 -29.65
N TYR A 508 1.57 12.98 -29.24
CA TYR A 508 2.11 14.34 -29.15
C TYR A 508 2.23 15.00 -30.52
N LEU A 509 2.81 14.30 -31.50
CA LEU A 509 3.00 14.80 -32.87
C LEU A 509 1.69 14.96 -33.63
N SER A 510 0.72 14.05 -33.46
CA SER A 510 -0.60 14.19 -34.09
C SER A 510 -1.35 15.43 -33.62
N LEU A 511 -1.21 15.80 -32.33
CA LEU A 511 -1.80 17.03 -31.78
C LEU A 511 -1.11 18.29 -32.31
N ILE A 512 0.22 18.28 -32.45
CA ILE A 512 0.96 19.36 -33.12
C ILE A 512 0.46 19.54 -34.56
N ASN A 513 0.42 18.45 -35.33
CA ASN A 513 -0.02 18.47 -36.73
C ASN A 513 -1.50 18.88 -36.88
N GLY A 514 -2.32 18.59 -35.87
CA GLY A 514 -3.71 19.02 -35.77
C GLY A 514 -3.89 20.48 -35.32
N GLY A 515 -2.82 21.25 -35.15
CA GLY A 515 -2.88 22.67 -34.74
C GLY A 515 -3.17 22.89 -33.26
N SER A 516 -3.04 21.86 -32.43
CA SER A 516 -3.28 21.91 -30.98
C SER A 516 -2.00 21.51 -30.24
N PRO A 517 -0.97 22.38 -30.16
CA PRO A 517 0.33 22.03 -29.60
C PRO A 517 0.18 21.59 -28.12
N PRO A 518 0.53 20.34 -27.79
CA PRO A 518 0.37 19.80 -26.45
C PRO A 518 1.42 20.33 -25.46
N PHE A 519 1.01 20.52 -24.21
CA PHE A 519 1.90 20.85 -23.09
C PHE A 519 2.14 19.59 -22.24
N LEU A 520 3.37 19.09 -22.23
CA LEU A 520 3.78 17.92 -21.45
C LEU A 520 5.03 18.24 -20.62
N ALA A 521 4.94 18.05 -19.31
CA ALA A 521 6.05 18.10 -18.36
C ALA A 521 6.20 16.75 -17.66
N VAL A 522 7.44 16.37 -17.38
CA VAL A 522 7.78 15.19 -16.57
C VAL A 522 8.49 15.68 -15.32
N GLY A 523 8.24 15.03 -14.17
CA GLY A 523 8.82 15.35 -12.85
C GLY A 523 10.34 15.14 -12.74
N PHE A 524 11.12 15.83 -13.58
CA PHE A 524 12.57 15.88 -13.53
C PHE A 524 13.06 17.07 -12.68
N ASN A 525 12.58 17.11 -11.43
CA ASN A 525 12.79 18.18 -10.46
C ASN A 525 14.25 18.61 -10.26
N ARG A 526 15.22 17.68 -10.33
CA ARG A 526 16.65 17.94 -10.02
C ARG A 526 17.25 19.06 -10.87
N ARG A 527 16.80 19.25 -12.11
CA ARG A 527 17.26 20.34 -12.97
C ARG A 527 16.86 21.73 -12.46
N PHE A 528 15.74 21.81 -11.75
CA PHE A 528 15.20 23.06 -11.20
C PHE A 528 15.74 23.39 -9.81
N ALA A 529 16.47 22.46 -9.19
CA ALA A 529 17.05 22.66 -7.88
C ALA A 529 18.00 23.89 -7.87
N PRO A 530 17.96 24.73 -6.82
CA PRO A 530 18.84 25.90 -6.72
C PRO A 530 20.34 25.55 -6.84
N ALA A 531 20.75 24.39 -6.32
CA ALA A 531 22.14 23.91 -6.45
C ALA A 531 22.54 23.65 -7.91
N THR A 532 21.63 23.06 -8.70
CA THR A 532 21.85 22.80 -10.13
C THR A 532 21.91 24.10 -10.93
N ARG A 533 21.00 25.05 -10.66
CA ARG A 533 21.02 26.37 -11.31
C ARG A 533 22.34 27.10 -11.03
N HIS A 534 22.77 27.12 -9.77
CA HIS A 534 24.07 27.70 -9.40
C HIS A 534 25.26 27.02 -10.09
N CYS A 535 25.21 25.69 -10.26
CA CYS A 535 26.23 24.95 -11.01
C CYS A 535 26.28 25.42 -12.45
N ILE A 536 25.13 25.43 -13.15
CA ILE A 536 25.00 25.84 -14.55
C ILE A 536 25.45 27.28 -14.75
N GLU A 537 25.00 28.21 -13.90
CA GLU A 537 25.40 29.62 -13.93
C GLU A 537 26.92 29.79 -13.74
N PHE A 538 27.53 28.99 -12.86
CA PHE A 538 28.95 29.08 -12.55
C PHE A 538 29.84 28.55 -13.68
N ILE A 539 29.49 27.40 -14.28
CA ILE A 539 30.25 26.82 -15.39
C ILE A 539 30.00 27.59 -16.70
N GLY A 540 28.84 28.25 -16.83
CA GLY A 540 28.51 29.16 -17.92
C GLY A 540 28.65 28.50 -19.31
N PRO A 541 29.21 29.21 -20.30
CA PRO A 541 29.40 28.68 -21.66
C PRO A 541 30.29 27.43 -21.74
N SER A 542 31.19 27.22 -20.77
CA SER A 542 32.10 26.06 -20.74
C SER A 542 31.37 24.72 -20.57
N ARG A 543 30.07 24.75 -20.24
CA ARG A 543 29.25 23.55 -20.08
C ARG A 543 29.20 22.64 -21.31
N THR A 544 29.40 23.19 -22.51
CA THR A 544 29.29 22.45 -23.79
C THR A 544 30.38 21.40 -23.96
N SER A 545 31.46 21.45 -23.17
CA SER A 545 32.49 20.41 -23.11
C SER A 545 32.82 20.10 -21.64
N SER A 546 31.85 19.53 -20.93
CA SER A 546 31.97 19.20 -19.51
C SER A 546 32.10 17.69 -19.27
N VAL A 547 32.75 17.34 -18.14
CA VAL A 547 32.76 15.99 -17.58
C VAL A 547 31.89 16.01 -16.33
N VAL A 548 30.84 15.20 -16.31
CA VAL A 548 29.88 15.13 -15.20
C VAL A 548 29.95 13.74 -14.54
N GLN A 549 30.07 13.70 -13.22
CA GLN A 549 29.98 12.48 -12.42
C GLN A 549 28.78 12.60 -11.49
N ILE A 550 27.86 11.64 -11.53
CA ILE A 550 26.68 11.59 -10.68
C ILE A 550 26.73 10.30 -9.89
N ARG A 551 26.64 10.39 -8.56
CA ARG A 551 26.57 9.24 -7.67
C ARG A 551 25.25 9.24 -6.90
N CYS A 552 24.57 8.10 -6.89
CA CYS A 552 23.37 7.87 -6.09
C CYS A 552 23.51 6.62 -5.22
N ASN A 553 23.39 6.79 -3.90
CA ASN A 553 23.22 5.74 -2.90
C ASN A 553 21.72 5.60 -2.57
N ALA A 554 20.99 4.88 -3.41
CA ALA A 554 19.53 4.85 -3.42
C ALA A 554 18.91 3.90 -2.38
N GLY A 555 19.73 3.07 -1.73
CA GLY A 555 19.34 2.12 -0.68
C GLY A 555 18.51 0.93 -1.17
N TYR A 556 18.45 -0.15 -0.38
CA TYR A 556 17.83 -1.42 -0.79
C TYR A 556 16.29 -1.35 -0.86
N ILE A 557 15.72 -1.99 -1.89
CA ILE A 557 14.29 -2.26 -2.06
C ILE A 557 14.11 -3.78 -2.25
N PRO A 558 13.21 -4.45 -1.49
CA PRO A 558 12.95 -5.89 -1.62
C PRO A 558 12.58 -6.31 -3.06
N ALA A 559 13.04 -7.48 -3.48
CA ALA A 559 12.88 -8.03 -4.84
C ALA A 559 11.40 -8.14 -5.27
N GLU A 560 10.50 -8.34 -4.31
CA GLU A 560 9.06 -8.55 -4.48
C GLU A 560 8.30 -7.23 -4.66
N SER A 561 8.98 -6.09 -4.48
CA SER A 561 8.41 -4.77 -4.65
C SER A 561 7.93 -4.55 -6.08
N TRP A 562 6.79 -3.88 -6.24
CA TRP A 562 6.25 -3.46 -7.54
C TRP A 562 7.27 -2.71 -8.41
N VAL A 563 8.22 -2.00 -7.77
CA VAL A 563 9.29 -1.24 -8.44
C VAL A 563 10.12 -2.13 -9.37
N HIS A 564 10.39 -3.37 -8.97
CA HIS A 564 11.24 -4.30 -9.74
C HIS A 564 10.49 -5.09 -10.80
N ARG A 565 9.17 -5.07 -10.74
CA ARG A 565 8.34 -5.76 -11.72
C ARG A 565 8.42 -5.04 -13.06
N ARG A 566 8.74 -5.79 -14.12
CA ARG A 566 8.89 -5.24 -15.47
C ARG A 566 7.59 -4.63 -16.02
N ASP A 567 6.45 -5.22 -15.67
CA ASP A 567 5.11 -4.81 -16.10
C ASP A 567 4.49 -3.69 -15.26
N GLU A 568 5.13 -3.30 -14.15
CA GLU A 568 4.58 -2.32 -13.22
C GLU A 568 5.53 -1.14 -12.93
N GLY A 569 6.71 -1.42 -12.39
CA GLY A 569 7.70 -0.41 -12.02
C GLY A 569 8.80 -0.20 -13.06
N GLY A 570 9.07 -1.19 -13.91
CA GLY A 570 10.12 -1.16 -14.92
C GLY A 570 11.54 -1.31 -14.37
N GLY A 571 11.72 -1.50 -13.06
CA GLY A 571 13.04 -1.52 -12.41
C GLY A 571 13.57 -0.12 -12.09
N ARG A 572 14.70 -0.06 -11.39
CA ARG A 572 15.26 1.22 -10.89
C ARG A 572 16.01 2.02 -11.94
N ILE A 573 16.45 1.41 -13.03
CA ILE A 573 17.04 2.13 -14.16
C ILE A 573 15.96 3.02 -14.79
N ILE A 574 14.88 2.41 -15.27
CA ILE A 574 13.72 3.11 -15.84
C ILE A 574 13.09 4.05 -14.80
N GLY A 575 12.85 3.55 -13.59
CA GLY A 575 12.12 4.28 -12.56
C GLY A 575 12.90 5.39 -11.83
N GLU A 576 14.23 5.32 -11.69
CA GLU A 576 15.02 6.29 -10.92
C GLU A 576 16.23 6.87 -11.68
N VAL A 577 16.98 6.06 -12.45
CA VAL A 577 18.18 6.55 -13.17
C VAL A 577 17.83 7.60 -14.23
N CYS A 578 16.61 7.56 -14.79
CA CYS A 578 16.11 8.59 -15.71
C CYS A 578 16.24 10.03 -15.16
N HIS A 579 16.14 10.24 -13.84
CA HIS A 579 16.36 11.56 -13.24
C HIS A 579 17.79 12.06 -13.45
N PHE A 580 18.78 11.17 -13.41
CA PHE A 580 20.18 11.52 -13.53
C PHE A 580 20.59 11.68 -14.99
N VAL A 581 19.90 10.99 -15.92
CA VAL A 581 20.01 11.24 -17.35
C VAL A 581 19.48 12.64 -17.71
N ASP A 582 18.31 13.05 -17.21
CA ASP A 582 17.83 14.44 -17.39
C ASP A 582 18.78 15.45 -16.73
N LEU A 583 19.26 15.17 -15.52
CA LEU A 583 20.18 16.08 -14.84
C LEU A 583 21.49 16.27 -15.62
N ALA A 584 22.02 15.21 -16.23
CA ALA A 584 23.20 15.29 -17.09
C ALA A 584 22.94 16.17 -18.32
N GLN A 585 21.79 16.04 -18.98
CA GLN A 585 21.38 16.96 -20.06
C GLN A 585 21.26 18.39 -19.54
N ALA A 586 20.62 18.59 -18.39
CA ALA A 586 20.41 19.91 -17.81
C ALA A 586 21.71 20.62 -17.42
N ILE A 587 22.76 19.89 -17.02
CA ILE A 587 24.08 20.45 -16.68
C ILE A 587 24.92 20.69 -17.93
N THR A 588 25.03 19.69 -18.81
CA THR A 588 25.89 19.77 -20.01
C THR A 588 25.29 20.66 -21.09
N GLY A 589 23.96 20.65 -21.22
CA GLY A 589 23.22 21.33 -22.27
C GLY A 589 23.26 20.58 -23.59
N GLY A 590 23.74 19.34 -23.57
CA GLY A 590 23.78 18.46 -24.74
C GLY A 590 22.75 17.34 -24.63
N THR A 591 22.48 16.72 -25.76
CA THR A 591 21.57 15.57 -25.92
C THR A 591 22.39 14.28 -25.92
N PRO A 592 21.97 13.20 -25.22
CA PRO A 592 22.66 11.92 -25.27
C PRO A 592 22.66 11.34 -26.67
N VAL A 593 23.82 10.91 -27.16
CA VAL A 593 23.99 10.26 -28.48
C VAL A 593 24.50 8.84 -28.38
N ARG A 594 25.12 8.46 -27.24
CA ARG A 594 25.64 7.10 -27.03
C ARG A 594 25.69 6.77 -25.55
N VAL A 595 25.41 5.52 -25.20
CA VAL A 595 25.49 5.02 -23.82
C VAL A 595 26.18 3.66 -23.74
N PHE A 596 26.94 3.44 -22.67
CA PHE A 596 27.45 2.13 -22.27
C PHE A 596 27.19 1.92 -20.79
N ALA A 597 26.73 0.74 -20.39
CA ALA A 597 26.42 0.45 -19.00
C ALA A 597 26.81 -0.96 -18.58
N SER A 598 27.18 -1.10 -17.30
CA SER A 598 27.45 -2.39 -16.67
C SER A 598 26.81 -2.43 -15.28
N CYS A 599 26.35 -3.62 -14.89
CA CYS A 599 25.69 -3.86 -13.62
C CYS A 599 26.51 -4.86 -12.79
N ALA A 600 26.58 -4.63 -11.48
CA ALA A 600 27.11 -5.62 -10.56
C ALA A 600 26.16 -6.82 -10.45
N ASP A 601 26.72 -8.00 -10.20
CA ASP A 601 25.94 -9.20 -9.92
C ASP A 601 25.12 -9.03 -8.65
N SER A 602 23.83 -9.36 -8.73
CA SER A 602 22.88 -9.19 -7.62
C SER A 602 22.05 -10.46 -7.43
N PRO A 603 21.75 -10.88 -6.19
CA PRO A 603 20.79 -11.95 -5.92
C PRO A 603 19.46 -11.69 -6.64
N GLY A 604 18.94 -12.69 -7.35
CA GLY A 604 17.70 -12.57 -8.12
C GLY A 604 17.83 -11.80 -9.44
N GLY A 605 19.04 -11.40 -9.86
CA GLY A 605 19.28 -10.75 -11.16
C GLY A 605 18.80 -9.29 -11.25
N LEU A 606 18.59 -8.62 -10.11
CA LEU A 606 18.17 -7.22 -10.05
C LEU A 606 19.25 -6.28 -10.59
N ARG A 607 18.87 -5.34 -11.46
CA ARG A 607 19.78 -4.37 -12.10
C ARG A 607 19.85 -3.04 -11.34
N ASP A 608 20.10 -3.13 -10.04
CA ASP A 608 20.00 -2.00 -9.10
C ASP A 608 21.34 -1.37 -8.71
N ASN A 609 22.45 -1.94 -9.17
CA ASN A 609 23.81 -1.50 -8.89
C ASN A 609 24.54 -1.34 -10.23
N VAL A 610 24.40 -0.17 -10.84
CA VAL A 610 24.80 0.08 -12.24
C VAL A 610 25.75 1.26 -12.34
N VAL A 611 26.73 1.15 -13.25
CA VAL A 611 27.57 2.25 -13.72
C VAL A 611 27.25 2.50 -15.18
N VAL A 612 26.98 3.75 -15.52
CA VAL A 612 26.57 4.19 -16.86
C VAL A 612 27.53 5.27 -17.34
N SER A 613 27.97 5.19 -18.59
CA SER A 613 28.70 6.25 -19.30
C SER A 613 27.89 6.75 -20.49
N ILE A 614 27.74 8.07 -20.60
CA ILE A 614 26.91 8.73 -21.62
C ILE A 614 27.79 9.74 -22.38
N LYS A 615 27.74 9.69 -23.71
CA LYS A 615 28.29 10.72 -24.61
C LYS A 615 27.16 11.65 -25.04
N MET A 616 27.42 12.96 -25.00
CA MET A 616 26.52 14.00 -25.50
C MET A 616 26.95 14.49 -26.89
N ASP A 617 25.99 15.00 -27.66
CA ASP A 617 26.17 15.62 -28.99
C ASP A 617 27.20 16.77 -29.00
N ASN A 618 27.21 17.59 -27.95
CA ASN A 618 28.09 18.74 -27.82
C ASN A 618 29.54 18.39 -27.44
N GLY A 619 29.83 17.09 -27.25
CA GLY A 619 31.15 16.59 -26.89
C GLY A 619 31.33 16.30 -25.41
N SER A 620 30.42 16.77 -24.54
CA SER A 620 30.43 16.46 -23.11
C SER A 620 30.25 14.97 -22.83
N VAL A 621 30.68 14.53 -21.65
CA VAL A 621 30.50 13.16 -21.16
C VAL A 621 29.94 13.17 -19.75
N ALA A 622 29.05 12.23 -19.46
CA ALA A 622 28.51 12.01 -18.13
C ALA A 622 28.72 10.57 -17.69
N SER A 623 28.86 10.37 -16.39
CA SER A 623 28.91 9.05 -15.77
C SER A 623 27.97 9.03 -14.57
N ILE A 624 27.17 7.97 -14.47
CA ILE A 624 26.18 7.78 -13.41
C ILE A 624 26.52 6.48 -12.70
N THR A 625 26.85 6.58 -11.41
CA THR A 625 26.98 5.44 -10.50
C THR A 625 25.74 5.38 -9.63
N TYR A 626 24.94 4.33 -9.80
CA TYR A 626 23.73 4.10 -9.03
C TYR A 626 23.86 2.82 -8.23
N ALA A 627 23.77 2.92 -6.91
CA ALA A 627 23.95 1.79 -5.99
C ALA A 627 22.76 1.69 -5.02
N SER A 628 22.26 0.47 -4.82
CA SER A 628 21.21 0.14 -3.85
C SER A 628 21.73 -0.60 -2.63
N ASN A 629 22.98 -1.07 -2.65
CA ASN A 629 23.59 -1.87 -1.60
C ASN A 629 24.41 -1.07 -0.56
N GLY A 630 24.46 0.26 -0.69
CA GLY A 630 25.17 1.14 0.23
C GLY A 630 24.42 1.38 1.55
N ASP A 631 25.17 1.73 2.60
CA ASP A 631 24.60 2.09 3.90
C ASP A 631 23.82 3.41 3.79
N LYS A 632 22.59 3.41 4.32
CA LYS A 632 21.66 4.54 4.26
C LYS A 632 22.13 5.78 5.04
N SER A 633 23.07 5.64 5.98
CA SER A 633 23.66 6.80 6.68
C SER A 633 24.57 7.65 5.80
N PHE A 634 25.03 7.13 4.65
CA PHE A 634 25.86 7.88 3.71
C PHE A 634 25.01 8.77 2.80
N PRO A 635 25.44 10.00 2.46
CA PRO A 635 24.67 10.93 1.64
C PRO A 635 24.18 10.32 0.32
N ARG A 636 22.89 10.54 0.04
CA ARG A 636 22.17 9.90 -1.07
C ARG A 636 22.73 10.31 -2.42
N GLU A 637 22.94 11.60 -2.68
CA GLU A 637 23.25 12.11 -4.03
C GLU A 637 24.47 13.02 -4.00
N GLU A 638 25.31 12.93 -5.03
CA GLU A 638 26.47 13.79 -5.25
C GLU A 638 26.68 13.99 -6.75
N VAL A 639 27.00 15.22 -7.15
CA VAL A 639 27.25 15.58 -8.55
C VAL A 639 28.52 16.39 -8.65
N GLU A 640 29.48 15.92 -9.43
CA GLU A 640 30.72 16.63 -9.73
C GLU A 640 30.74 17.03 -11.21
N VAL A 641 31.14 18.27 -11.48
CA VAL A 641 31.17 18.84 -12.83
C VAL A 641 32.51 19.53 -13.05
N PHE A 642 33.21 19.14 -14.10
CA PHE A 642 34.48 19.74 -14.53
C PHE A 642 34.29 20.39 -15.90
N ALA A 643 34.52 21.70 -16.00
CA ALA A 643 34.33 22.46 -17.23
C ALA A 643 35.18 23.74 -17.25
N GLY A 644 35.99 23.94 -18.29
CA GLY A 644 36.70 25.21 -18.54
C GLY A 644 37.53 25.74 -17.36
N GLY A 645 38.27 24.85 -16.67
CA GLY A 645 39.06 25.21 -15.47
C GLY A 645 38.24 25.45 -14.20
N SER A 646 36.93 25.21 -14.25
CA SER A 646 36.00 25.30 -13.13
C SER A 646 35.55 23.91 -12.67
N VAL A 647 35.39 23.74 -11.36
CA VAL A 647 34.88 22.52 -10.73
C VAL A 647 33.69 22.88 -9.86
N CYS A 648 32.59 22.15 -10.02
CA CYS A 648 31.40 22.27 -9.18
C CYS A 648 31.07 20.93 -8.54
N VAL A 649 30.83 20.91 -7.22
CA VAL A 649 30.37 19.73 -6.48
C VAL A 649 29.05 20.05 -5.78
N ILE A 650 27.97 19.36 -6.14
CA ILE A 650 26.69 19.41 -5.45
C ILE A 650 26.62 18.21 -4.51
N GLU A 651 26.47 18.47 -3.21
CA GLU A 651 26.33 17.44 -2.19
C GLU A 651 24.88 17.39 -1.72
N ASN A 652 24.18 16.30 -2.05
CA ASN A 652 22.80 15.97 -1.68
C ASN A 652 21.82 17.13 -1.85
N PHE A 653 22.04 18.00 -2.85
CA PHE A 653 21.25 19.21 -3.09
C PHE A 653 21.13 20.14 -1.86
N ARG A 654 22.12 20.08 -0.97
CA ARG A 654 22.22 20.87 0.26
C ARG A 654 23.43 21.82 0.24
N SER A 655 24.56 21.33 -0.26
CA SER A 655 25.75 22.17 -0.50
C SER A 655 26.03 22.26 -2.00
N VAL A 656 26.60 23.38 -2.40
CA VAL A 656 27.33 23.48 -3.66
C VAL A 656 28.71 24.10 -3.41
N HIS A 657 29.76 23.42 -3.86
CA HIS A 657 31.15 23.86 -3.83
C HIS A 657 31.58 24.26 -5.22
N LEU A 658 32.13 25.46 -5.36
CA LEU A 658 32.55 26.06 -6.62
C LEU A 658 34.04 26.37 -6.51
N VAL A 659 34.83 25.87 -7.45
CA VAL A 659 36.28 26.09 -7.51
C VAL A 659 36.66 26.59 -8.90
N SER A 660 37.38 27.71 -8.97
CA SER A 660 37.95 28.23 -10.21
C SER A 660 39.13 29.15 -9.91
N SER A 661 40.17 29.12 -10.74
CA SER A 661 41.39 29.94 -10.58
C SER A 661 42.01 29.91 -9.16
N GLY A 662 42.02 28.73 -8.53
CA GLY A 662 42.53 28.54 -7.17
C GLY A 662 41.64 29.08 -6.03
N LYS A 663 40.49 29.69 -6.33
CA LYS A 663 39.53 30.20 -5.34
C LYS A 663 38.40 29.19 -5.11
N ARG A 664 37.99 29.01 -3.85
CA ARG A 664 36.88 28.14 -3.45
C ARG A 664 35.73 28.98 -2.86
N LYS A 665 34.51 28.74 -3.32
CA LYS A 665 33.27 29.29 -2.76
C LYS A 665 32.32 28.15 -2.42
N THR A 666 31.63 28.24 -1.28
CA THR A 666 30.62 27.26 -0.88
C THR A 666 29.31 27.99 -0.63
N LYS A 667 28.20 27.46 -1.16
CA LYS A 667 26.85 27.85 -0.75
C LYS A 667 26.19 26.66 -0.08
N ARG A 668 25.44 26.90 1.00
CA ARG A 668 24.71 25.87 1.75
C ARG A 668 23.27 26.32 1.97
N SER A 669 22.33 25.39 1.81
CA SER A 669 20.95 25.54 2.27
C SER A 669 20.77 24.86 3.62
N LEU A 670 19.74 25.32 4.36
CA LEU A 670 19.37 24.70 5.64
C LEU A 670 18.78 23.30 5.43
N GLU A 671 17.96 23.15 4.39
CA GLU A 671 17.28 21.91 4.02
C GLU A 671 17.77 21.38 2.67
N VAL A 672 17.54 20.09 2.42
CA VAL A 672 17.78 19.48 1.10
C VAL A 672 16.69 19.98 0.14
N ASP A 673 17.08 20.69 -0.91
CA ASP A 673 16.14 21.21 -1.90
C ASP A 673 16.42 20.64 -3.29
N ARG A 674 15.64 19.62 -3.66
CA ARG A 674 15.73 18.95 -4.96
C ARG A 674 14.91 19.65 -6.06
N GLY A 675 14.35 20.83 -5.82
CA GLY A 675 13.72 21.64 -6.87
C GLY A 675 12.25 21.35 -7.17
N TYR A 676 11.51 20.60 -6.34
CA TYR A 676 10.08 20.30 -6.60
C TYR A 676 9.21 21.56 -6.73
N VAL A 677 9.36 22.52 -5.80
CA VAL A 677 8.58 23.76 -5.83
C VAL A 677 8.95 24.59 -7.05
N ASP A 678 10.24 24.65 -7.37
CA ASP A 678 10.78 25.41 -8.50
C ASP A 678 10.37 24.82 -9.86
N GLU A 679 10.28 23.50 -9.98
CA GLU A 679 9.77 22.80 -11.15
C GLU A 679 8.29 23.13 -11.38
N ILE A 680 7.45 22.92 -10.36
CA ILE A 680 6.00 23.17 -10.47
C ILE A 680 5.76 24.66 -10.78
N ARG A 681 6.51 25.58 -10.16
CA ARG A 681 6.44 27.01 -10.46
C ARG A 681 6.82 27.31 -11.91
N ALA A 682 7.89 26.71 -12.43
CA ALA A 682 8.30 26.90 -13.82
C ALA A 682 7.23 26.39 -14.79
N VAL A 683 6.64 25.22 -14.51
CA VAL A 683 5.53 24.65 -15.29
C VAL A 683 4.31 25.57 -15.28
N CYS A 684 3.88 26.05 -14.10
CA CYS A 684 2.74 26.95 -13.99
C CYS A 684 2.99 28.28 -14.72
N SER A 685 4.19 28.84 -14.59
CA SER A 685 4.56 30.10 -15.23
C SER A 685 4.58 29.98 -16.76
N ALA A 686 5.15 28.89 -17.28
CA ALA A 686 5.17 28.63 -18.72
C ALA A 686 3.75 28.46 -19.27
N LEU A 687 2.91 27.66 -18.60
CA LEU A 687 1.54 27.43 -19.01
C LEU A 687 0.70 28.72 -18.98
N ALA A 688 0.78 29.50 -17.89
CA ALA A 688 0.06 30.76 -17.77
C ALA A 688 0.52 31.81 -18.79
N GLY A 689 1.80 31.78 -19.19
CA GLY A 689 2.37 32.64 -20.21
C GLY A 689 2.16 32.18 -21.66
N GLY A 690 1.52 31.02 -21.88
CA GLY A 690 1.39 30.42 -23.21
C GLY A 690 2.72 29.95 -23.82
N ALA A 691 3.75 29.75 -22.99
CA ALA A 691 5.04 29.24 -23.41
C ALA A 691 5.06 27.71 -23.47
N PRO A 692 5.97 27.09 -24.26
CA PRO A 692 6.19 25.65 -24.23
C PRO A 692 6.60 25.15 -22.84
N SER A 693 6.47 23.83 -22.64
CA SER A 693 6.94 23.17 -21.41
C SER A 693 8.41 23.52 -21.12
N PRO A 694 8.79 23.77 -19.84
CA PRO A 694 10.17 24.12 -19.47
C PRO A 694 11.23 23.08 -19.85
N ILE A 695 10.80 21.85 -20.14
CA ILE A 695 11.64 20.80 -20.74
C ILE A 695 11.05 20.49 -22.11
N GLY A 696 11.83 20.69 -23.17
CA GLY A 696 11.39 20.41 -24.54
C GLY A 696 11.08 18.93 -24.74
N PHE A 697 10.08 18.62 -25.57
CA PHE A 697 9.62 17.25 -25.78
C PHE A 697 10.73 16.31 -26.28
N ALA A 698 11.59 16.77 -27.19
CA ALA A 698 12.74 16.01 -27.66
C ALA A 698 13.69 15.59 -26.52
N SER A 699 13.91 16.46 -25.53
CA SER A 699 14.75 16.14 -24.35
C SER A 699 14.07 15.11 -23.44
N LEU A 700 12.74 15.17 -23.29
CA LEU A 700 11.98 14.16 -22.54
C LEU A 700 12.07 12.77 -23.20
N VAL A 701 11.96 12.73 -24.53
CA VAL A 701 12.12 11.49 -25.32
C VAL A 701 13.55 11.00 -25.23
N ALA A 702 14.56 11.87 -25.39
CA ALA A 702 15.97 11.52 -25.26
C ALA A 702 16.28 10.90 -23.90
N THR A 703 15.79 11.48 -22.79
CA THR A 703 15.93 10.89 -21.46
C THR A 703 15.38 9.47 -21.40
N THR A 704 14.17 9.28 -21.95
CA THR A 704 13.45 8.00 -21.88
C THR A 704 14.15 6.94 -22.73
N VAL A 705 14.51 7.26 -23.99
CA VAL A 705 15.23 6.38 -24.91
C VAL A 705 16.60 6.00 -24.34
N THR A 706 17.35 6.97 -23.82
CA THR A 706 18.64 6.71 -23.17
C THR A 706 18.47 5.71 -22.03
N THR A 707 17.40 5.84 -21.25
CA THR A 707 17.16 4.94 -20.12
C THR A 707 16.86 3.51 -20.57
N PHE A 708 16.15 3.33 -21.68
CA PHE A 708 15.97 2.00 -22.30
C PHE A 708 17.27 1.47 -22.90
N ALA A 709 18.09 2.33 -23.52
CA ALA A 709 19.38 1.98 -24.07
C ALA A 709 20.40 1.53 -22.99
N ILE A 710 20.28 2.03 -21.75
CA ILE A 710 21.05 1.53 -20.60
C ILE A 710 20.74 0.05 -20.33
N GLU A 711 19.45 -0.32 -20.29
CA GLU A 711 19.03 -1.72 -20.08
C GLU A 711 19.47 -2.63 -21.24
N GLU A 712 19.43 -2.11 -22.46
CA GLU A 712 19.91 -2.78 -23.67
C GLU A 712 21.43 -3.00 -23.64
N SER A 713 22.20 -1.98 -23.27
CA SER A 713 23.65 -2.05 -23.12
C SER A 713 24.07 -3.09 -22.07
N ILE A 714 23.39 -3.14 -20.91
CA ILE A 714 23.65 -4.17 -19.89
C ILE A 714 23.38 -5.58 -20.43
N THR A 715 22.36 -5.72 -21.28
CA THR A 715 21.94 -7.02 -21.81
C THR A 715 22.89 -7.52 -22.91
N THR A 716 23.33 -6.62 -23.78
CA THR A 716 24.20 -6.94 -24.93
C THR A 716 25.68 -6.94 -24.57
N GLY A 717 26.07 -6.20 -23.54
CA GLY A 717 27.47 -5.93 -23.20
C GLY A 717 28.15 -4.93 -24.14
N GLU A 718 27.37 -4.23 -24.98
CA GLU A 718 27.85 -3.31 -26.00
C GLU A 718 27.38 -1.88 -25.74
N ALA A 719 28.03 -0.91 -26.38
CA ALA A 719 27.57 0.49 -26.37
C ALA A 719 26.40 0.66 -27.36
N VAL A 720 25.39 1.41 -26.97
CA VAL A 720 24.17 1.65 -27.75
C VAL A 720 24.15 3.10 -28.22
N GLU A 721 23.99 3.32 -29.53
CA GLU A 721 23.78 4.65 -30.11
C GLU A 721 22.33 5.10 -29.88
N ILE A 722 22.13 6.40 -29.72
CA ILE A 722 20.84 7.03 -29.43
C ILE A 722 20.50 7.91 -30.62
N ASP A 723 19.58 7.45 -31.45
CA ASP A 723 19.07 8.17 -32.60
C ASP A 723 17.65 8.69 -32.31
N LEU A 724 17.50 10.02 -32.30
CA LEU A 724 16.20 10.68 -32.10
C LEU A 724 15.41 10.83 -33.40
N ASP A 725 16.04 10.66 -34.56
CA ASP A 725 15.39 10.75 -35.86
C ASP A 725 14.39 9.60 -36.04
N GLU A 726 14.69 8.44 -35.44
CA GLU A 726 13.77 7.28 -35.35
C GLU A 726 12.43 7.62 -34.67
N TRP A 727 12.37 8.72 -33.92
CA TRP A 727 11.18 9.18 -33.20
C TRP A 727 10.48 10.37 -33.89
N GLY A 728 10.97 10.81 -35.05
CA GLY A 728 10.38 11.91 -35.82
C GLY A 728 10.50 13.28 -35.14
N LEU A 729 11.60 13.49 -34.39
CA LEU A 729 11.84 14.70 -33.57
C LEU A 729 13.00 15.58 -34.09
N ALA A 730 13.50 15.27 -35.29
CA ALA A 730 14.59 15.98 -35.97
C ALA A 730 14.17 17.35 -36.52
#